data_AF-A0A6L8KZ49-F1
#
_entry.id   AF-A0A6L8KZ49-F1
#
_cell.length_a   1.000
_cell.length_b   1.000
_cell.length_c   1.000
_cell.angle_alpha   90.00
_cell.angle_beta   90.00
_cell.angle_gamma   90.00
#
_symmetry.space_group_name_H-M   'P 1'
#
loop_
_entity.id
_entity.type
_entity.pdbx_description
1 polymer ?
#
loop_
_entity_poly.entity_id
_entity_poly.type
_entity_poly.pdbx_seq_one_letter_code
_entity_poly.pdbx_strand_id
1 'polypeptide(L)'
;SDSGTGGKGAAASSALTLVNTSPTELTLTAASQGGSGGNTATGIAGLGGNASSAASGTAGFAHATINGTATGGSGGSTTAGNGQTGGNAVSSAYAASISHAPPFPDGGYGVDTRVATAVATATGGAGGNGSGTGKRGGDGGNASATSASASDIGLAISNAFQTGGKGGNGINGAMGGNGGNSLANNQLSGDTKGNLYLYLSTTGGAGGNSDLSLGGNGGNAEARQVTSDANADKLRTQLTSTGGNGGTGTTGGTGGNALAAAEAASTKSGTRVTLNVDATGGSGGATLASGGLSGTSGNARSEARGSNSGASNLTITSAAYGGSGLSLANAGTLTGAVQSSAGGNASSSADGTGGSDVKNELRIYVSAKAVGGNGSLAWGKGQRGGNGGLAESNASLTLLNGDGGAAADNTGGNGGDGGNGANGGDGATLSMLNRISGTNVGSGKLTLIQRVTGGNAGNSTGGMAGKAGNGTSTLSLSGASQPNLTLQTIGTGGNGGNSNTVNGSRGGNGSAFVTLSSNANIYGYATGSGGTGGNRAAGGDGSARASVTASGAAEAGADASALGGSGGYHTGAGQTTATAYAQSDSGRAHASVTLTGGKGGSNSGTDVTPAGGSSVAENLVSGRTTGALELRQEAFGGDGGIGSKPGNGGKGGDAISRLTLTDNLAASLTAVVLAEGGNGGEGGGYVFGRAGDATAELVLASTRSGTVVTGHSGARTAIYYGGELGTTIARSKVSAVSAANASAEATGSDGARQVTASAWAISTQAGGSSTARSSAYTDRTVLLAGTSLARADGVGAGSNIATAEAKGLGSATAISSASDGLHGLATAKASAPTNGDDSVAYTNASYGSAGLLGDLHAIDKDKHNNQAISVVNGMPSDGAALLAATPQAAAAIGKVLGAGVQGALYPNYQAGVSHTYVTSGVFDFQTTAAGNLIVGWLSNYGNGSGFDQMSLTINSKGTLIYAHTFGSLSEAQSFFSDGTLDLGRFEAGQQSLEIASTLTYTHSGGFAFSYAVGTSPVPEPATWAMSLAGLMLVLLQRRRVAGHAAQNS
;
A
#
# COMPACT_ATOMS: atom_id res chain seq x y z
N SER A 1 15.19 -8.81 -69.43
CA SER A 1 15.34 -9.65 -70.64
C SER A 1 14.47 -10.88 -70.47
N ASP A 2 13.91 -11.42 -71.56
CA ASP A 2 12.89 -12.48 -71.44
C ASP A 2 13.48 -13.84 -71.02
N SER A 3 14.79 -14.06 -71.21
CA SER A 3 15.50 -15.29 -70.77
C SER A 3 16.95 -15.11 -70.32
N GLY A 4 17.55 -13.91 -70.44
CA GLY A 4 18.96 -13.66 -70.10
C GLY A 4 19.20 -13.25 -68.64
N THR A 5 20.46 -13.08 -68.24
CA THR A 5 20.82 -12.54 -66.92
C THR A 5 20.53 -11.04 -66.85
N GLY A 6 19.82 -10.61 -65.81
CA GLY A 6 19.58 -9.20 -65.50
C GLY A 6 20.88 -8.51 -65.08
N GLY A 7 21.08 -7.26 -65.51
CA GLY A 7 22.26 -6.48 -65.14
C GLY A 7 22.32 -6.27 -63.63
N LYS A 8 23.52 -6.36 -63.03
CA LYS A 8 23.70 -5.99 -61.62
C LYS A 8 23.54 -4.48 -61.46
N GLY A 9 22.95 -4.06 -60.34
CA GLY A 9 22.90 -2.66 -59.96
C GLY A 9 24.30 -2.10 -59.71
N ALA A 10 24.55 -0.88 -60.17
CA ALA A 10 25.83 -0.20 -59.97
C ALA A 10 26.05 0.14 -58.50
N ALA A 11 27.27 0.00 -57.99
CA ALA A 11 27.62 0.50 -56.66
C ALA A 11 27.76 2.03 -56.70
N ALA A 12 27.37 2.70 -55.60
CA ALA A 12 27.51 4.14 -55.43
C ALA A 12 28.39 4.47 -54.22
N SER A 13 29.28 5.43 -54.39
CA SER A 13 30.14 5.94 -53.32
C SER A 13 30.16 7.47 -53.34
N SER A 14 30.03 8.09 -52.17
CA SER A 14 30.17 9.54 -51.98
C SER A 14 31.08 9.80 -50.80
N ALA A 15 32.12 10.61 -50.98
CA ALA A 15 33.06 10.97 -49.92
C ALA A 15 33.30 12.48 -49.93
N LEU A 16 33.20 13.12 -48.77
CA LEU A 16 33.34 14.57 -48.61
C LEU A 16 34.12 14.87 -47.33
N THR A 17 35.24 15.60 -47.46
CA THR A 17 36.07 16.04 -46.33
C THR A 17 36.36 17.52 -46.45
N LEU A 18 36.09 18.31 -45.40
CA LEU A 18 36.39 19.75 -45.40
C LEU A 18 36.85 20.26 -44.03
N VAL A 19 37.85 21.14 -44.04
CA VAL A 19 38.25 21.94 -42.87
C VAL A 19 37.92 23.40 -43.17
N ASN A 20 36.97 23.98 -42.44
CA ASN A 20 36.60 25.38 -42.56
C ASN A 20 37.27 26.20 -41.46
N THR A 21 38.26 27.02 -41.80
CA THR A 21 38.94 27.92 -40.86
C THR A 21 38.25 29.29 -40.72
N SER A 22 37.11 29.50 -41.38
CA SER A 22 36.32 30.74 -41.29
C SER A 22 35.31 30.69 -40.12
N PRO A 23 34.82 31.84 -39.63
CA PRO A 23 33.78 31.93 -38.60
C PRO A 23 32.36 31.63 -39.12
N THR A 24 32.24 30.86 -40.20
CA THR A 24 30.98 30.49 -40.83
C THR A 24 30.60 29.06 -40.49
N GLU A 25 29.30 28.80 -40.30
CA GLU A 25 28.80 27.45 -40.07
C GLU A 25 29.22 26.49 -41.20
N LEU A 26 29.61 25.27 -40.81
CA LEU A 26 29.97 24.21 -41.74
C LEU A 26 28.85 23.18 -41.79
N THR A 27 28.19 23.07 -42.95
CA THR A 27 27.27 21.96 -43.23
C THR A 27 27.80 21.13 -44.39
N LEU A 28 27.98 19.82 -44.18
CA LEU A 28 28.39 18.88 -45.23
C LEU A 28 27.36 17.75 -45.33
N THR A 29 27.06 17.33 -46.55
CA THR A 29 26.19 16.18 -46.81
C THR A 29 26.82 15.30 -47.88
N ALA A 30 27.09 14.04 -47.55
CA ALA A 30 27.48 13.00 -48.51
C ALA A 30 26.34 12.00 -48.65
N ALA A 31 25.80 11.83 -49.86
CA ALA A 31 24.70 10.93 -50.15
C ALA A 31 25.08 9.93 -51.25
N SER A 32 24.76 8.66 -51.05
CA SER A 32 24.99 7.58 -52.02
C SER A 32 23.75 6.69 -52.15
N GLN A 33 23.42 6.32 -53.39
CA GLN A 33 22.32 5.41 -53.68
C GLN A 33 22.76 4.35 -54.68
N GLY A 34 22.71 3.08 -54.29
CA GLY A 34 23.05 1.97 -55.15
C GLY A 34 22.03 1.79 -56.28
N GLY A 35 22.49 1.40 -57.46
CA GLY A 35 21.64 1.10 -58.60
C GLY A 35 20.78 -0.14 -58.34
N SER A 36 19.59 -0.20 -58.92
CA SER A 36 18.73 -1.38 -58.82
C SER A 36 19.19 -2.50 -59.77
N GLY A 37 19.01 -3.75 -59.36
CA GLY A 37 19.24 -4.92 -60.19
C GLY A 37 18.21 -5.05 -61.32
N GLY A 38 18.63 -5.53 -62.48
CA GLY A 38 17.78 -5.70 -63.65
C GLY A 38 16.78 -6.85 -63.51
N ASN A 39 15.55 -6.63 -63.96
CA ASN A 39 14.48 -7.63 -63.96
C ASN A 39 14.58 -8.60 -65.14
N THR A 40 14.09 -9.82 -64.94
CA THR A 40 14.07 -10.89 -65.96
C THR A 40 12.76 -11.64 -65.95
N ALA A 41 12.31 -12.16 -67.09
CA ALA A 41 11.11 -13.01 -67.08
C ALA A 41 11.47 -14.42 -66.58
N THR A 42 12.34 -15.14 -67.30
CA THR A 42 12.74 -16.53 -66.96
C THR A 42 14.22 -16.71 -66.61
N GLY A 43 15.05 -15.67 -66.81
CA GLY A 43 16.48 -15.69 -66.50
C GLY A 43 16.82 -15.30 -65.06
N ILE A 44 18.10 -15.27 -64.70
CA ILE A 44 18.57 -14.86 -63.37
C ILE A 44 18.51 -13.32 -63.26
N ALA A 45 17.72 -12.77 -62.34
CA ALA A 45 17.66 -11.32 -62.14
C ALA A 45 18.99 -10.74 -61.61
N GLY A 46 19.16 -9.42 -61.64
CA GLY A 46 20.37 -8.75 -61.16
C GLY A 46 20.37 -8.50 -59.64
N LEU A 47 21.55 -8.48 -59.01
CA LEU A 47 21.69 -8.04 -57.61
C LEU A 47 21.51 -6.53 -57.48
N GLY A 48 21.04 -6.04 -56.33
CA GLY A 48 21.07 -4.62 -56.00
C GLY A 48 22.50 -4.10 -55.78
N GLY A 49 22.76 -2.85 -56.16
CA GLY A 49 24.05 -2.20 -55.98
C GLY A 49 24.29 -1.73 -54.54
N ASN A 50 25.52 -1.82 -54.04
CA ASN A 50 25.86 -1.34 -52.70
C ASN A 50 26.00 0.20 -52.68
N ALA A 51 25.75 0.83 -51.54
CA ALA A 51 25.93 2.26 -51.32
C ALA A 51 26.88 2.56 -50.16
N SER A 52 27.79 3.52 -50.34
CA SER A 52 28.72 3.98 -49.31
C SER A 52 28.78 5.52 -49.26
N SER A 53 28.52 6.13 -48.11
CA SER A 53 28.69 7.58 -47.92
C SER A 53 29.63 7.88 -46.77
N ALA A 54 30.59 8.79 -46.96
CA ALA A 54 31.50 9.26 -45.93
C ALA A 54 31.57 10.80 -45.92
N ALA A 55 31.17 11.43 -44.82
CA ALA A 55 31.27 12.88 -44.63
C ALA A 55 32.14 13.20 -43.41
N SER A 56 33.08 14.12 -43.54
CA SER A 56 33.97 14.56 -42.48
C SER A 56 34.18 16.06 -42.53
N GLY A 57 33.88 16.78 -41.44
CA GLY A 57 33.98 18.23 -41.40
C GLY A 57 34.51 18.75 -40.09
N THR A 58 35.45 19.70 -40.18
CA THR A 58 35.99 20.44 -39.04
C THR A 58 35.73 21.92 -39.22
N ALA A 59 34.91 22.52 -38.35
CA ALA A 59 34.75 23.95 -38.24
C ALA A 59 35.76 24.52 -37.24
N GLY A 60 36.52 25.51 -37.67
CA GLY A 60 37.45 26.26 -36.83
C GLY A 60 36.67 27.03 -35.78
N PHE A 61 35.83 27.98 -36.19
CA PHE A 61 35.24 28.98 -35.29
C PHE A 61 33.70 28.97 -35.22
N ALA A 62 33.01 27.94 -35.73
CA ALA A 62 31.54 27.91 -35.84
C ALA A 62 30.95 26.51 -35.61
N HIS A 63 29.62 26.36 -35.72
CA HIS A 63 28.92 25.08 -35.68
C HIS A 63 29.32 24.17 -36.85
N ALA A 64 29.38 22.86 -36.60
CA ALA A 64 29.60 21.83 -37.62
C ALA A 64 28.44 20.84 -37.64
N THR A 65 27.74 20.71 -38.78
CA THR A 65 26.67 19.72 -39.01
C THR A 65 27.02 18.84 -40.20
N ILE A 66 27.33 17.58 -39.95
CA ILE A 66 27.89 16.66 -40.95
C ILE A 66 26.98 15.46 -41.12
N ASN A 67 26.45 15.27 -42.33
CA ASN A 67 25.47 14.24 -42.66
C ASN A 67 26.05 13.24 -43.67
N GLY A 68 26.01 11.95 -43.33
CA GLY A 68 26.21 10.83 -44.26
C GLY A 68 24.90 10.09 -44.49
N THR A 69 24.59 9.76 -45.74
CA THR A 69 23.41 8.94 -46.10
C THR A 69 23.74 7.93 -47.19
N ALA A 70 23.51 6.64 -46.90
CA ALA A 70 23.69 5.55 -47.86
C ALA A 70 22.40 4.72 -47.98
N THR A 71 21.95 4.50 -49.21
CA THR A 71 20.79 3.63 -49.52
C THR A 71 21.17 2.56 -50.53
N GLY A 72 21.11 1.29 -50.13
CA GLY A 72 21.38 0.17 -51.04
C GLY A 72 20.35 0.09 -52.16
N GLY A 73 20.77 -0.35 -53.34
CA GLY A 73 19.89 -0.55 -54.48
C GLY A 73 18.99 -1.77 -54.32
N SER A 74 17.80 -1.75 -54.91
CA SER A 74 16.88 -2.90 -54.83
C SER A 74 17.38 -4.07 -55.67
N GLY A 75 17.11 -5.30 -55.23
CA GLY A 75 17.37 -6.50 -56.01
C GLY A 75 16.42 -6.62 -57.21
N GLY A 76 16.89 -7.27 -58.27
CA GLY A 76 16.10 -7.53 -59.47
C GLY A 76 15.00 -8.56 -59.22
N SER A 77 13.84 -8.32 -59.83
CA SER A 77 12.65 -9.17 -59.75
C SER A 77 12.52 -10.09 -60.95
N THR A 78 11.77 -11.17 -60.77
CA THR A 78 11.47 -12.13 -61.85
C THR A 78 10.03 -12.61 -61.84
N THR A 79 9.49 -12.89 -63.03
CA THR A 79 8.15 -13.46 -63.21
C THR A 79 8.15 -15.00 -63.21
N ALA A 80 9.31 -15.65 -63.31
CA ALA A 80 9.49 -17.10 -63.23
C ALA A 80 10.91 -17.46 -62.74
N GLY A 81 11.16 -17.31 -61.43
CA GLY A 81 12.48 -17.51 -60.83
C GLY A 81 12.62 -16.97 -59.41
N ASN A 82 13.86 -16.94 -58.90
CA ASN A 82 14.17 -16.31 -57.62
C ASN A 82 14.38 -14.81 -57.77
N GLY A 83 13.81 -14.04 -56.86
CA GLY A 83 14.19 -12.64 -56.68
C GLY A 83 15.60 -12.54 -56.10
N GLN A 84 16.27 -11.43 -56.37
CA GLN A 84 17.65 -11.23 -55.94
C GLN A 84 17.78 -10.32 -54.74
N THR A 85 18.90 -10.43 -54.03
CA THR A 85 19.12 -9.66 -52.82
C THR A 85 19.27 -8.16 -53.10
N GLY A 86 18.76 -7.34 -52.19
CA GLY A 86 19.05 -5.91 -52.16
C GLY A 86 20.53 -5.62 -51.84
N GLY A 87 21.02 -4.47 -52.24
CA GLY A 87 22.37 -4.00 -51.96
C GLY A 87 22.53 -3.54 -50.52
N ASN A 88 23.75 -3.62 -50.00
CA ASN A 88 24.07 -3.14 -48.65
C ASN A 88 24.28 -1.62 -48.63
N ALA A 89 24.10 -1.01 -47.45
CA ALA A 89 24.39 0.41 -47.22
C ALA A 89 25.37 0.64 -46.07
N VAL A 90 26.35 1.51 -46.29
CA VAL A 90 27.34 1.92 -45.29
C VAL A 90 27.42 3.45 -45.24
N SER A 91 27.23 4.05 -44.07
CA SER A 91 27.35 5.51 -43.89
C SER A 91 28.29 5.86 -42.75
N SER A 92 29.16 6.87 -42.92
CA SER A 92 29.98 7.43 -41.85
C SER A 92 29.92 8.95 -41.83
N ALA A 93 29.80 9.55 -40.64
CA ALA A 93 29.83 10.99 -40.43
C ALA A 93 30.79 11.39 -39.29
N TYR A 94 31.63 12.40 -39.51
CA TYR A 94 32.50 12.99 -38.50
C TYR A 94 32.35 14.51 -38.46
N ALA A 95 32.03 15.08 -37.31
CA ALA A 95 31.91 16.53 -37.10
C ALA A 95 32.85 17.01 -35.99
N ALA A 96 33.58 18.09 -36.22
CA ALA A 96 34.43 18.71 -35.20
C ALA A 96 34.28 20.24 -35.14
N SER A 97 34.30 20.81 -33.94
CA SER A 97 34.32 22.26 -33.66
C SER A 97 35.44 22.57 -32.65
N ILE A 98 36.55 23.16 -33.10
CA ILE A 98 37.89 23.01 -32.45
C ILE A 98 38.61 24.30 -32.02
N SER A 99 37.98 25.48 -31.96
CA SER A 99 38.69 26.69 -31.52
C SER A 99 38.05 27.40 -30.34
N HIS A 100 38.89 27.99 -29.49
CA HIS A 100 38.57 29.12 -28.64
C HIS A 100 38.51 30.40 -29.51
N ALA A 101 37.45 31.21 -29.39
CA ALA A 101 37.60 32.62 -29.77
C ALA A 101 38.75 33.21 -28.92
N PRO A 102 39.63 34.09 -29.47
CA PRO A 102 40.57 34.80 -28.63
C PRO A 102 39.80 35.55 -27.54
N PRO A 103 40.33 35.62 -26.30
CA PRO A 103 39.65 36.29 -25.20
C PRO A 103 39.29 37.72 -25.60
N PHE A 104 38.11 38.18 -25.19
CA PHE A 104 37.85 39.61 -25.14
C PHE A 104 38.97 40.29 -24.32
N PRO A 105 39.34 41.55 -24.60
CA PRO A 105 40.45 42.24 -23.92
C PRO A 105 40.33 42.35 -22.38
N ASP A 106 39.18 41.97 -21.81
CA ASP A 106 38.87 41.96 -20.38
C ASP A 106 39.08 40.58 -19.71
N GLY A 107 39.57 39.57 -20.43
CA GLY A 107 39.85 38.25 -19.86
C GLY A 107 38.60 37.43 -19.49
N GLY A 108 37.42 37.85 -19.95
CA GLY A 108 36.17 37.10 -19.79
C GLY A 108 36.06 35.96 -20.80
N TYR A 109 36.04 34.71 -20.32
CA TYR A 109 35.66 33.54 -21.12
C TYR A 109 34.14 33.55 -21.32
N GLY A 110 33.67 33.90 -22.52
CA GLY A 110 32.27 33.72 -22.90
C GLY A 110 31.90 32.23 -22.93
N VAL A 111 30.67 31.88 -22.53
CA VAL A 111 30.13 30.53 -22.72
C VAL A 111 30.13 30.19 -24.20
N ASP A 112 30.97 29.24 -24.59
CA ASP A 112 30.99 28.72 -25.94
C ASP A 112 29.74 27.87 -26.19
N THR A 113 28.88 28.34 -27.09
CA THR A 113 27.61 27.72 -27.48
C THR A 113 27.74 26.85 -28.73
N ARG A 114 28.96 26.65 -29.26
CA ARG A 114 29.18 25.95 -30.54
C ARG A 114 28.86 24.46 -30.43
N VAL A 115 28.36 23.89 -31.52
CA VAL A 115 27.80 22.53 -31.57
C VAL A 115 28.46 21.75 -32.70
N ALA A 116 28.90 20.53 -32.41
CA ALA A 116 29.32 19.55 -33.40
C ALA A 116 28.28 18.44 -33.49
N THR A 117 27.59 18.33 -34.62
CA THR A 117 26.57 17.31 -34.89
C THR A 117 27.01 16.44 -36.06
N ALA A 118 27.17 15.14 -35.81
CA ALA A 118 27.38 14.14 -36.84
C ALA A 118 26.13 13.23 -36.94
N VAL A 119 25.67 12.98 -38.16
CA VAL A 119 24.53 12.12 -38.44
C VAL A 119 24.89 11.15 -39.55
N ALA A 120 24.88 9.86 -39.28
CA ALA A 120 25.06 8.80 -40.26
C ALA A 120 23.77 7.99 -40.42
N THR A 121 23.29 7.85 -41.65
CA THR A 121 22.07 7.08 -41.97
C THR A 121 22.38 6.02 -43.03
N ALA A 122 22.09 4.76 -42.74
CA ALA A 122 22.24 3.65 -43.68
C ALA A 122 20.95 2.85 -43.81
N THR A 123 20.48 2.64 -45.03
CA THR A 123 19.30 1.82 -45.34
C THR A 123 19.64 0.76 -46.37
N GLY A 124 19.53 -0.52 -46.00
CA GLY A 124 19.73 -1.62 -46.93
C GLY A 124 18.68 -1.63 -48.04
N GLY A 125 19.07 -2.06 -49.24
CA GLY A 125 18.18 -2.16 -50.39
C GLY A 125 17.12 -3.24 -50.21
N ALA A 126 15.95 -3.08 -50.81
CA ALA A 126 14.92 -4.12 -50.79
C ALA A 126 15.32 -5.33 -51.63
N GLY A 127 14.92 -6.53 -51.23
CA GLY A 127 15.01 -7.72 -52.07
C GLY A 127 14.03 -7.66 -53.25
N GLY A 128 14.42 -8.25 -54.38
CA GLY A 128 13.57 -8.36 -55.56
C GLY A 128 12.50 -9.44 -55.42
N ASN A 129 11.40 -9.33 -56.17
CA ASN A 129 10.31 -10.32 -56.11
C ASN A 129 10.70 -11.62 -56.83
N GLY A 130 10.31 -12.76 -56.26
CA GLY A 130 10.44 -14.07 -56.88
C GLY A 130 9.06 -14.63 -57.26
N SER A 131 9.01 -15.51 -58.25
CA SER A 131 7.75 -16.07 -58.76
C SER A 131 7.88 -17.54 -59.15
N GLY A 132 6.90 -18.36 -58.76
CA GLY A 132 6.78 -19.78 -59.09
C GLY A 132 7.06 -20.73 -57.93
N THR A 133 6.49 -21.93 -58.01
CA THR A 133 6.61 -22.97 -56.98
C THR A 133 8.07 -23.36 -56.73
N GLY A 134 8.48 -23.41 -55.45
CA GLY A 134 9.85 -23.73 -55.06
C GLY A 134 10.86 -22.60 -55.28
N LYS A 135 10.40 -21.40 -55.64
CA LYS A 135 11.23 -20.19 -55.72
C LYS A 135 11.06 -19.32 -54.47
N ARG A 136 11.87 -18.26 -54.38
CA ARG A 136 11.80 -17.28 -53.27
C ARG A 136 12.04 -15.85 -53.72
N GLY A 137 11.44 -14.90 -53.02
CA GLY A 137 11.84 -13.50 -53.05
C GLY A 137 13.27 -13.32 -52.55
N GLY A 138 13.94 -12.27 -53.02
CA GLY A 138 15.28 -11.92 -52.60
C GLY A 138 15.32 -11.39 -51.18
N ASP A 139 16.43 -11.58 -50.48
CA ASP A 139 16.59 -11.03 -49.14
C ASP A 139 16.88 -9.52 -49.20
N GLY A 140 16.50 -8.79 -48.15
CA GLY A 140 16.87 -7.39 -47.99
C GLY A 140 18.36 -7.22 -47.72
N GLY A 141 18.93 -6.10 -48.18
CA GLY A 141 20.32 -5.72 -47.90
C GLY A 141 20.53 -5.29 -46.45
N ASN A 142 21.77 -5.36 -45.96
CA ASN A 142 22.12 -4.94 -44.61
C ASN A 142 22.48 -3.44 -44.55
N ALA A 143 22.41 -2.85 -43.34
CA ALA A 143 22.80 -1.46 -43.08
C ALA A 143 23.88 -1.33 -41.99
N SER A 144 24.80 -0.39 -42.16
CA SER A 144 25.84 -0.02 -41.20
C SER A 144 26.04 1.51 -41.16
N ALA A 145 25.97 2.15 -39.99
CA ALA A 145 26.14 3.60 -39.85
C ALA A 145 27.04 3.94 -38.66
N THR A 146 28.06 4.76 -38.88
CA THR A 146 29.05 5.17 -37.87
C THR A 146 29.06 6.70 -37.73
N SER A 147 29.02 7.23 -36.51
CA SER A 147 28.99 8.67 -36.25
C SER A 147 29.98 9.07 -35.15
N ALA A 148 30.68 10.18 -35.36
CA ALA A 148 31.64 10.72 -34.41
C ALA A 148 31.57 12.26 -34.33
N SER A 149 31.61 12.83 -33.13
CA SER A 149 31.48 14.29 -32.92
C SER A 149 32.48 14.81 -31.89
N ALA A 150 33.17 15.90 -32.17
CA ALA A 150 34.11 16.53 -31.24
C ALA A 150 33.82 18.03 -31.06
N SER A 151 33.78 18.52 -29.83
CA SER A 151 33.63 19.95 -29.51
C SER A 151 34.48 20.30 -28.29
N ASP A 152 35.19 21.43 -28.27
CA ASP A 152 36.06 21.77 -27.13
C ASP A 152 35.30 21.86 -25.79
N ILE A 153 34.38 22.82 -25.66
CA ILE A 153 33.59 23.08 -24.43
C ILE A 153 32.07 23.12 -24.70
N GLY A 154 31.65 22.97 -25.96
CA GLY A 154 30.25 23.04 -26.39
C GLY A 154 29.50 21.70 -26.36
N LEU A 155 28.50 21.55 -27.24
CA LEU A 155 27.68 20.32 -27.35
C LEU A 155 28.20 19.44 -28.49
N ALA A 156 28.44 18.17 -28.20
CA ALA A 156 28.81 17.14 -29.18
C ALA A 156 27.66 16.12 -29.31
N ILE A 157 27.14 15.94 -30.53
CA ILE A 157 26.04 15.02 -30.85
C ILE A 157 26.49 14.05 -31.95
N SER A 158 26.44 12.76 -31.65
CA SER A 158 26.64 11.67 -32.62
C SER A 158 25.37 10.84 -32.76
N ASN A 159 24.80 10.83 -33.97
CA ASN A 159 23.60 10.07 -34.31
C ASN A 159 23.91 9.03 -35.40
N ALA A 160 23.59 7.77 -35.14
CA ALA A 160 23.64 6.70 -36.14
C ALA A 160 22.27 6.02 -36.30
N PHE A 161 21.78 5.95 -37.53
CA PHE A 161 20.52 5.31 -37.89
C PHE A 161 20.76 4.20 -38.93
N GLN A 162 20.39 2.97 -38.60
CA GLN A 162 20.52 1.81 -39.49
C GLN A 162 19.20 1.09 -39.66
N THR A 163 18.82 0.83 -40.91
CA THR A 163 17.62 0.06 -41.24
C THR A 163 17.96 -1.01 -42.26
N GLY A 164 17.78 -2.28 -41.90
CA GLY A 164 17.87 -3.40 -42.85
C GLY A 164 16.82 -3.28 -43.95
N GLY A 165 17.17 -3.73 -45.16
CA GLY A 165 16.28 -3.73 -46.31
C GLY A 165 15.12 -4.70 -46.14
N LYS A 166 13.98 -4.43 -46.76
CA LYS A 166 12.85 -5.37 -46.74
C LYS A 166 13.13 -6.59 -47.62
N GLY A 167 12.64 -7.75 -47.25
CA GLY A 167 12.62 -8.93 -48.11
C GLY A 167 11.67 -8.75 -49.29
N GLY A 168 12.00 -9.35 -50.43
CA GLY A 168 11.18 -9.34 -51.64
C GLY A 168 9.98 -10.29 -51.53
N ASN A 169 8.90 -10.00 -52.26
CA ASN A 169 7.70 -10.83 -52.21
C ASN A 169 7.87 -12.13 -53.01
N GLY A 170 7.23 -13.19 -52.55
CA GLY A 170 7.00 -14.42 -53.30
C GLY A 170 5.62 -14.39 -53.97
N ILE A 171 5.57 -14.65 -55.27
CA ILE A 171 4.35 -14.63 -56.09
C ILE A 171 4.15 -16.02 -56.72
N ASN A 172 2.90 -16.42 -56.98
CA ASN A 172 2.56 -17.68 -57.65
C ASN A 172 3.20 -18.92 -56.97
N GLY A 173 3.19 -18.97 -55.64
CA GLY A 173 3.74 -20.10 -54.88
C GLY A 173 5.23 -20.01 -54.55
N ALA A 174 5.88 -18.87 -54.80
CA ALA A 174 7.21 -18.59 -54.27
C ALA A 174 7.14 -18.14 -52.80
N MET A 175 8.18 -18.45 -52.02
CA MET A 175 8.33 -17.97 -50.63
C MET A 175 8.72 -16.48 -50.60
N GLY A 176 8.37 -15.78 -49.52
CA GLY A 176 8.89 -14.45 -49.24
C GLY A 176 10.39 -14.45 -48.92
N GLY A 177 11.09 -13.39 -49.31
CA GLY A 177 12.49 -13.16 -48.94
C GLY A 177 12.62 -12.67 -47.50
N ASN A 178 13.75 -12.90 -46.85
CA ASN A 178 13.98 -12.43 -45.49
C ASN A 178 14.32 -10.93 -45.47
N GLY A 179 13.97 -10.25 -44.39
CA GLY A 179 14.43 -8.90 -44.12
C GLY A 179 15.94 -8.86 -43.82
N GLY A 180 16.59 -7.78 -44.22
CA GLY A 180 18.00 -7.53 -43.96
C GLY A 180 18.27 -7.22 -42.48
N ASN A 181 19.46 -7.54 -42.01
CA ASN A 181 19.85 -7.30 -40.63
C ASN A 181 20.41 -5.88 -40.44
N SER A 182 20.31 -5.36 -39.22
CA SER A 182 20.94 -4.12 -38.78
C SER A 182 21.78 -4.39 -37.53
N LEU A 183 23.10 -4.52 -37.68
CA LEU A 183 24.01 -4.93 -36.60
C LEU A 183 25.04 -3.83 -36.35
N ALA A 184 25.02 -3.28 -35.14
CA ALA A 184 25.82 -2.15 -34.71
C ALA A 184 26.67 -2.52 -33.49
N ASN A 185 27.98 -2.25 -33.56
CA ASN A 185 28.91 -2.48 -32.46
C ASN A 185 29.92 -1.34 -32.38
N ASN A 186 29.84 -0.52 -31.32
CA ASN A 186 30.70 0.64 -31.06
C ASN A 186 30.76 1.62 -32.25
N GLN A 187 29.61 1.94 -32.82
CA GLN A 187 29.50 2.82 -33.98
C GLN A 187 29.40 4.31 -33.64
N LEU A 188 29.31 4.65 -32.34
CA LEU A 188 29.30 6.04 -31.89
C LEU A 188 30.57 6.38 -31.13
N SER A 189 31.07 7.60 -31.33
CA SER A 189 32.06 8.22 -30.45
C SER A 189 31.82 9.72 -30.34
N GLY A 190 32.43 10.33 -29.33
CA GLY A 190 32.57 11.78 -29.28
C GLY A 190 33.44 12.23 -28.13
N ASP A 191 33.81 13.50 -28.16
CA ASP A 191 34.70 14.13 -27.18
C ASP A 191 34.26 15.59 -26.95
N THR A 192 34.12 15.96 -25.68
CA THR A 192 33.89 17.35 -25.30
C THR A 192 34.08 17.58 -23.80
N LYS A 193 34.37 18.81 -23.40
CA LYS A 193 34.29 19.23 -21.99
C LYS A 193 32.87 19.61 -21.58
N GLY A 194 31.99 19.90 -22.53
CA GLY A 194 30.58 20.26 -22.32
C GLY A 194 29.65 19.06 -22.29
N ASN A 195 28.62 19.05 -23.14
CA ASN A 195 27.61 17.98 -23.17
C ASN A 195 27.88 16.98 -24.31
N LEU A 196 27.96 15.69 -24.02
CA LEU A 196 28.14 14.61 -25.00
C LEU A 196 26.88 13.75 -25.12
N TYR A 197 26.26 13.76 -26.30
CA TYR A 197 25.07 12.96 -26.64
C TYR A 197 25.38 11.93 -27.73
N LEU A 198 25.16 10.66 -27.40
CA LEU A 198 25.36 9.51 -28.30
C LEU A 198 24.01 8.82 -28.52
N TYR A 199 23.53 8.77 -29.76
CA TYR A 199 22.26 8.12 -30.13
C TYR A 199 22.44 7.11 -31.26
N LEU A 200 22.05 5.86 -31.02
CA LEU A 200 22.10 4.77 -32.00
C LEU A 200 20.72 4.12 -32.12
N SER A 201 20.25 3.99 -33.36
CA SER A 201 19.01 3.28 -33.68
C SER A 201 19.25 2.22 -34.74
N THR A 202 18.87 0.98 -34.43
CA THR A 202 18.95 -0.16 -35.35
C THR A 202 17.56 -0.75 -35.58
N THR A 203 17.21 -0.98 -36.84
CA THR A 203 15.93 -1.57 -37.22
C THR A 203 16.17 -2.70 -38.22
N GLY A 204 15.69 -3.90 -37.91
CA GLY A 204 15.71 -5.03 -38.84
C GLY A 204 14.71 -4.83 -39.97
N GLY A 205 15.03 -5.31 -41.17
CA GLY A 205 14.13 -5.26 -42.31
C GLY A 205 12.91 -6.16 -42.12
N ALA A 206 11.75 -5.78 -42.67
CA ALA A 206 10.60 -6.68 -42.67
C ALA A 206 10.81 -7.85 -43.64
N GLY A 207 10.28 -9.03 -43.30
CA GLY A 207 10.20 -10.16 -44.22
C GLY A 207 9.21 -9.90 -45.37
N GLY A 208 9.48 -10.50 -46.52
CA GLY A 208 8.64 -10.41 -47.71
C GLY A 208 7.39 -11.28 -47.60
N ASN A 209 6.31 -10.85 -48.24
CA ASN A 209 5.05 -11.61 -48.22
C ASN A 209 5.06 -12.72 -49.27
N SER A 210 4.18 -13.71 -49.10
CA SER A 210 3.88 -14.74 -50.09
C SER A 210 2.36 -14.91 -50.22
N ASP A 211 1.88 -15.13 -51.45
CA ASP A 211 0.47 -15.37 -51.74
C ASP A 211 0.04 -16.83 -51.48
N LEU A 212 0.91 -17.79 -51.77
CA LEU A 212 0.62 -19.24 -51.75
C LEU A 212 1.73 -20.09 -51.08
N SER A 213 2.70 -19.46 -50.43
CA SER A 213 3.82 -20.14 -49.75
C SER A 213 4.22 -19.43 -48.44
N LEU A 214 5.38 -19.78 -47.88
CA LEU A 214 5.87 -19.25 -46.61
C LEU A 214 6.18 -17.74 -46.71
N GLY A 215 5.77 -16.96 -45.71
CA GLY A 215 6.25 -15.59 -45.54
C GLY A 215 7.72 -15.55 -45.12
N GLY A 216 8.44 -14.51 -45.54
CA GLY A 216 9.84 -14.33 -45.18
C GLY A 216 10.02 -13.90 -43.72
N ASN A 217 11.17 -14.22 -43.12
CA ASN A 217 11.45 -13.81 -41.74
C ASN A 217 11.84 -12.33 -41.67
N GLY A 218 11.51 -11.67 -40.58
CA GLY A 218 12.04 -10.35 -40.25
C GLY A 218 13.52 -10.39 -39.91
N GLY A 219 14.25 -9.33 -40.26
CA GLY A 219 15.67 -9.17 -39.94
C GLY A 219 15.90 -8.83 -38.47
N ASN A 220 17.06 -9.19 -37.95
CA ASN A 220 17.45 -8.87 -36.57
C ASN A 220 18.00 -7.44 -36.46
N ALA A 221 17.83 -6.85 -35.28
CA ALA A 221 18.43 -5.57 -34.90
C ALA A 221 19.31 -5.73 -33.67
N GLU A 222 20.57 -5.29 -33.75
CA GLU A 222 21.50 -5.30 -32.62
C GLU A 222 22.23 -3.97 -32.52
N ALA A 223 22.24 -3.37 -31.33
CA ALA A 223 23.03 -2.20 -30.97
C ALA A 223 23.89 -2.50 -29.74
N ARG A 224 25.21 -2.42 -29.86
CA ARG A 224 26.15 -2.44 -28.73
C ARG A 224 26.98 -1.15 -28.71
N GLN A 225 27.10 -0.52 -27.55
CA GLN A 225 27.92 0.67 -27.37
C GLN A 225 28.63 0.64 -26.02
N VAL A 226 29.94 0.82 -26.03
CA VAL A 226 30.75 1.07 -24.84
C VAL A 226 31.32 2.48 -24.93
N THR A 227 31.14 3.25 -23.87
CA THR A 227 31.63 4.63 -23.77
C THR A 227 32.34 4.83 -22.43
N SER A 228 33.55 5.37 -22.48
CA SER A 228 34.24 5.86 -21.29
C SER A 228 34.61 7.31 -21.55
N ASP A 229 34.19 8.20 -20.66
CA ASP A 229 34.42 9.63 -20.78
C ASP A 229 35.02 10.18 -19.48
N ALA A 230 35.93 11.14 -19.59
CA ALA A 230 36.55 11.80 -18.44
C ALA A 230 36.50 13.33 -18.54
N ASN A 231 35.77 13.87 -19.52
CA ASN A 231 35.84 15.27 -19.91
C ASN A 231 34.48 15.98 -19.85
N ALA A 232 33.39 15.31 -20.21
CA ALA A 232 32.07 15.91 -20.40
C ALA A 232 31.38 16.24 -19.07
N ASP A 233 30.75 17.41 -18.98
CA ASP A 233 29.82 17.77 -17.90
C ASP A 233 28.55 16.89 -17.90
N LYS A 234 28.16 16.38 -19.06
CA LYS A 234 27.03 15.46 -19.20
C LYS A 234 27.33 14.41 -20.25
N LEU A 235 27.14 13.15 -19.89
CA LEU A 235 27.21 12.01 -20.79
C LEU A 235 25.81 11.40 -20.92
N ARG A 236 25.24 11.42 -22.13
CA ARG A 236 24.00 10.72 -22.45
C ARG A 236 24.22 9.72 -23.57
N THR A 237 23.90 8.47 -23.30
CA THR A 237 23.95 7.39 -24.29
C THR A 237 22.56 6.79 -24.44
N GLN A 238 22.04 6.76 -25.68
CA GLN A 238 20.74 6.21 -25.99
C GLN A 238 20.83 5.20 -27.13
N LEU A 239 20.34 3.98 -26.88
CA LEU A 239 20.30 2.89 -27.87
C LEU A 239 18.87 2.41 -28.05
N THR A 240 18.46 2.24 -29.30
CA THR A 240 17.18 1.63 -29.66
C THR A 240 17.41 0.53 -30.68
N SER A 241 16.83 -0.65 -30.44
CA SER A 241 16.90 -1.78 -31.39
C SER A 241 15.51 -2.35 -31.62
N THR A 242 15.07 -2.45 -32.87
CA THR A 242 13.75 -2.97 -33.25
C THR A 242 13.89 -4.08 -34.28
N GLY A 243 13.48 -5.30 -33.92
CA GLY A 243 13.47 -6.43 -34.84
C GLY A 243 12.45 -6.22 -35.97
N GLY A 244 12.76 -6.72 -37.16
CA GLY A 244 11.87 -6.64 -38.31
C GLY A 244 10.64 -7.53 -38.15
N ASN A 245 9.49 -7.13 -38.71
CA ASN A 245 8.30 -7.98 -38.70
C ASN A 245 8.45 -9.15 -39.68
N GLY A 246 7.87 -10.31 -39.36
CA GLY A 246 7.73 -11.42 -40.29
C GLY A 246 6.73 -11.11 -41.41
N GLY A 247 6.96 -11.66 -42.60
CA GLY A 247 6.09 -11.52 -43.77
C GLY A 247 4.87 -12.44 -43.69
N THR A 248 3.82 -12.09 -44.42
CA THR A 248 2.59 -12.90 -44.49
C THR A 248 2.75 -14.08 -45.46
N GLY A 249 2.09 -15.21 -45.22
CA GLY A 249 2.14 -16.36 -46.13
C GLY A 249 1.12 -17.45 -45.76
N THR A 250 1.22 -18.65 -46.34
CA THR A 250 0.48 -19.83 -45.85
C THR A 250 0.88 -20.18 -44.42
N THR A 251 2.17 -19.98 -44.10
CA THR A 251 2.69 -19.84 -42.75
C THR A 251 3.37 -18.48 -42.68
N GLY A 252 3.07 -17.71 -41.62
CA GLY A 252 3.70 -16.41 -41.41
C GLY A 252 5.19 -16.56 -41.08
N GLY A 253 6.01 -15.63 -41.57
CA GLY A 253 7.43 -15.57 -41.24
C GLY A 253 7.66 -15.18 -39.78
N THR A 254 8.81 -15.54 -39.21
CA THR A 254 9.14 -15.18 -37.83
C THR A 254 9.48 -13.70 -37.71
N GLY A 255 9.11 -13.06 -36.60
CA GLY A 255 9.61 -11.73 -36.26
C GLY A 255 11.11 -11.78 -35.91
N GLY A 256 11.85 -10.74 -36.27
CA GLY A 256 13.27 -10.59 -35.96
C GLY A 256 13.50 -10.27 -34.49
N ASN A 257 14.65 -10.69 -33.96
CA ASN A 257 15.04 -10.39 -32.59
C ASN A 257 15.65 -8.99 -32.47
N ALA A 258 15.59 -8.42 -31.27
CA ALA A 258 16.23 -7.16 -30.92
C ALA A 258 17.17 -7.29 -29.71
N LEU A 259 18.36 -6.72 -29.82
CA LEU A 259 19.33 -6.60 -28.73
C LEU A 259 19.87 -5.17 -28.64
N ALA A 260 19.71 -4.50 -27.50
CA ALA A 260 20.35 -3.21 -27.22
C ALA A 260 21.21 -3.34 -25.96
N ALA A 261 22.50 -2.99 -26.04
CA ALA A 261 23.44 -3.12 -24.94
C ALA A 261 24.33 -1.87 -24.85
N ALA A 262 24.26 -1.13 -23.75
CA ALA A 262 25.09 0.04 -23.52
C ALA A 262 25.90 -0.08 -22.22
N GLU A 263 27.17 0.32 -22.30
CA GLU A 263 28.02 0.54 -21.13
C GLU A 263 28.55 1.97 -21.18
N ALA A 264 28.37 2.74 -20.11
CA ALA A 264 28.89 4.10 -20.02
C ALA A 264 29.55 4.37 -18.67
N ALA A 265 30.79 4.86 -18.69
CA ALA A 265 31.55 5.21 -17.51
C ALA A 265 31.97 6.68 -17.55
N SER A 266 31.85 7.37 -16.41
CA SER A 266 32.48 8.68 -16.19
C SER A 266 33.34 8.70 -14.93
N THR A 267 34.53 9.29 -15.04
CA THR A 267 35.41 9.58 -13.90
C THR A 267 35.44 11.05 -13.50
N LYS A 268 34.84 11.95 -14.29
CA LYS A 268 34.86 13.39 -14.03
C LYS A 268 33.89 13.76 -12.92
N SER A 269 34.36 14.57 -11.97
CA SER A 269 33.51 15.02 -10.87
C SER A 269 32.44 16.00 -11.34
N GLY A 270 31.23 15.87 -10.80
CA GLY A 270 30.08 16.68 -11.20
C GLY A 270 29.35 16.20 -12.47
N THR A 271 29.89 15.24 -13.23
CA THR A 271 29.29 14.77 -14.49
C THR A 271 27.95 14.06 -14.28
N ARG A 272 26.93 14.43 -15.05
CA ARG A 272 25.66 13.68 -15.09
C ARG A 272 25.71 12.58 -16.14
N VAL A 273 25.55 11.33 -15.73
CA VAL A 273 25.51 10.17 -16.61
C VAL A 273 24.07 9.68 -16.81
N THR A 274 23.65 9.49 -18.05
CA THR A 274 22.33 8.95 -18.39
C THR A 274 22.42 7.89 -19.48
N LEU A 275 21.91 6.69 -19.20
CA LEU A 275 21.77 5.61 -20.17
C LEU A 275 20.29 5.29 -20.40
N ASN A 276 19.89 5.24 -21.66
CA ASN A 276 18.56 4.81 -22.09
C ASN A 276 18.73 3.69 -23.14
N VAL A 277 18.32 2.47 -22.82
CA VAL A 277 18.54 1.31 -23.69
C VAL A 277 17.23 0.58 -23.91
N ASP A 278 16.74 0.59 -25.15
CA ASP A 278 15.45 0.00 -25.52
C ASP A 278 15.61 -1.09 -26.60
N ALA A 279 14.99 -2.24 -26.38
CA ALA A 279 14.91 -3.33 -27.35
C ALA A 279 13.45 -3.77 -27.58
N THR A 280 13.03 -3.90 -28.83
CA THR A 280 11.68 -4.35 -29.20
C THR A 280 11.75 -5.46 -30.23
N GLY A 281 11.24 -6.64 -29.90
CA GLY A 281 11.17 -7.77 -30.81
C GLY A 281 10.18 -7.52 -31.95
N GLY A 282 10.46 -8.04 -33.13
CA GLY A 282 9.58 -7.94 -34.29
C GLY A 282 8.32 -8.77 -34.14
N SER A 283 7.21 -8.34 -34.75
CA SER A 283 5.98 -9.13 -34.75
C SER A 283 6.09 -10.35 -35.67
N GLY A 284 5.40 -11.44 -35.32
CA GLY A 284 5.26 -12.59 -36.20
C GLY A 284 4.37 -12.29 -37.41
N GLY A 285 4.62 -12.96 -38.53
CA GLY A 285 3.86 -12.81 -39.77
C GLY A 285 2.46 -13.43 -39.70
N ALA A 286 1.53 -12.90 -40.48
CA ALA A 286 0.16 -13.42 -40.58
C ALA A 286 0.07 -14.65 -41.51
N THR A 287 -0.98 -15.46 -41.34
CA THR A 287 -1.31 -16.54 -42.28
C THR A 287 -2.48 -16.17 -43.21
N LEU A 288 -2.43 -16.63 -44.46
CA LEU A 288 -3.45 -16.45 -45.51
C LEU A 288 -4.20 -17.75 -45.87
N ALA A 289 -3.81 -18.90 -45.30
CA ALA A 289 -4.33 -20.20 -45.72
C ALA A 289 -5.08 -20.94 -44.61
N SER A 290 -6.06 -21.75 -44.99
CA SER A 290 -6.72 -22.69 -44.09
C SER A 290 -5.72 -23.73 -43.59
N GLY A 291 -5.62 -23.89 -42.27
CA GLY A 291 -4.64 -24.75 -41.59
C GLY A 291 -3.27 -24.11 -41.40
N GLY A 292 -3.10 -22.84 -41.78
CA GLY A 292 -1.82 -22.14 -41.67
C GLY A 292 -1.42 -21.76 -40.25
N LEU A 293 -0.10 -21.63 -40.03
CA LEU A 293 0.51 -21.27 -38.76
C LEU A 293 0.93 -19.79 -38.76
N SER A 294 0.58 -19.04 -37.71
CA SER A 294 1.09 -17.67 -37.51
C SER A 294 2.58 -17.69 -37.21
N GLY A 295 3.32 -16.70 -37.71
CA GLY A 295 4.75 -16.60 -37.42
C GLY A 295 5.01 -16.40 -35.93
N THR A 296 6.09 -16.97 -35.40
CA THR A 296 6.53 -16.70 -34.03
C THR A 296 7.03 -15.27 -33.93
N SER A 297 6.73 -14.60 -32.83
CA SER A 297 7.23 -13.25 -32.58
C SER A 297 8.68 -13.24 -32.12
N GLY A 298 9.39 -12.15 -32.38
CA GLY A 298 10.80 -11.97 -32.03
C GLY A 298 11.00 -11.64 -30.55
N ASN A 299 12.14 -12.05 -30.00
CA ASN A 299 12.54 -11.74 -28.62
C ASN A 299 13.23 -10.39 -28.52
N ALA A 300 13.19 -9.79 -27.33
CA ALA A 300 13.90 -8.55 -27.01
C ALA A 300 14.83 -8.72 -25.82
N ARG A 301 16.05 -8.16 -25.92
CA ARG A 301 17.02 -8.09 -24.82
C ARG A 301 17.60 -6.68 -24.71
N SER A 302 17.54 -6.09 -23.52
CA SER A 302 18.13 -4.79 -23.23
C SER A 302 19.11 -4.89 -22.04
N GLU A 303 20.29 -4.29 -22.17
CA GLU A 303 21.35 -4.29 -21.17
C GLU A 303 21.95 -2.90 -21.00
N ALA A 304 21.94 -2.37 -19.78
CA ALA A 304 22.51 -1.06 -19.48
C ALA A 304 23.45 -1.14 -18.28
N ARG A 305 24.70 -0.74 -18.45
CA ARG A 305 25.71 -0.70 -17.38
C ARG A 305 26.31 0.69 -17.28
N GLY A 306 26.19 1.32 -16.12
CA GLY A 306 26.62 2.69 -15.91
C GLY A 306 27.49 2.84 -14.68
N SER A 307 28.58 3.59 -14.79
CA SER A 307 29.39 4.00 -13.65
C SER A 307 29.64 5.51 -13.65
N ASN A 308 29.52 6.11 -12.47
CA ASN A 308 29.84 7.51 -12.23
C ASN A 308 30.63 7.63 -10.93
N SER A 309 31.97 7.56 -11.03
CA SER A 309 32.86 7.64 -9.86
C SER A 309 33.14 9.08 -9.42
N GLY A 310 32.65 10.09 -10.17
CA GLY A 310 32.88 11.51 -9.92
C GLY A 310 31.92 12.19 -8.92
N ALA A 311 31.06 11.44 -8.23
CA ALA A 311 30.09 11.97 -7.27
C ALA A 311 29.02 12.93 -7.87
N SER A 312 28.20 12.44 -8.80
CA SER A 312 27.05 13.18 -9.37
C SER A 312 25.95 12.22 -9.86
N ASN A 313 24.93 12.75 -10.55
CA ASN A 313 23.73 12.01 -10.93
C ASN A 313 24.05 10.83 -11.85
N LEU A 314 23.39 9.70 -11.60
CA LEU A 314 23.42 8.52 -12.46
C LEU A 314 21.98 8.07 -12.72
N THR A 315 21.59 8.01 -13.98
CA THR A 315 20.28 7.46 -14.37
C THR A 315 20.47 6.39 -15.42
N ILE A 316 20.00 5.18 -15.11
CA ILE A 316 20.07 4.04 -16.02
C ILE A 316 18.65 3.51 -16.21
N THR A 317 18.23 3.42 -17.46
CA THR A 317 16.96 2.79 -17.85
C THR A 317 17.23 1.78 -18.95
N SER A 318 16.88 0.53 -18.69
CA SER A 318 16.85 -0.56 -19.65
C SER A 318 15.39 -1.02 -19.82
N ALA A 319 14.91 -1.12 -21.06
CA ALA A 319 13.60 -1.68 -21.36
C ALA A 319 13.64 -2.69 -22.52
N ALA A 320 12.94 -3.80 -22.35
CA ALA A 320 12.75 -4.82 -23.38
C ALA A 320 11.27 -5.16 -23.59
N TYR A 321 10.84 -5.20 -24.85
CA TYR A 321 9.47 -5.49 -25.25
C TYR A 321 9.47 -6.65 -26.25
N GLY A 322 8.91 -7.79 -25.85
CA GLY A 322 8.77 -8.95 -26.74
C GLY A 322 7.82 -8.64 -27.90
N GLY A 323 8.08 -9.22 -29.07
CA GLY A 323 7.22 -9.00 -30.24
C GLY A 323 5.81 -9.56 -30.05
N SER A 324 4.80 -8.91 -30.62
CA SER A 324 3.41 -9.39 -30.58
C SER A 324 3.09 -10.36 -31.72
N GLY A 325 2.13 -11.24 -31.49
CA GLY A 325 1.46 -12.03 -32.53
C GLY A 325 0.35 -11.24 -33.25
N LEU A 326 -0.22 -11.83 -34.30
CA LEU A 326 -1.36 -11.26 -35.05
C LEU A 326 -2.61 -11.09 -34.18
N SER A 327 -3.31 -9.94 -34.29
CA SER A 327 -4.56 -9.60 -33.58
C SER A 327 -5.80 -9.57 -34.50
N LEU A 328 -6.99 -9.78 -33.92
CA LEU A 328 -8.30 -9.96 -34.58
C LEU A 328 -8.74 -8.79 -35.49
N ALA A 329 -8.21 -7.58 -35.29
CA ALA A 329 -8.58 -6.40 -36.07
C ALA A 329 -8.30 -6.52 -37.59
N ASN A 330 -7.42 -7.44 -38.00
CA ASN A 330 -7.09 -7.71 -39.41
C ASN A 330 -7.74 -8.97 -40.00
N ALA A 331 -8.67 -9.63 -39.29
CA ALA A 331 -9.20 -10.96 -39.64
C ALA A 331 -10.43 -10.96 -40.58
N GLY A 332 -10.65 -9.91 -41.36
CA GLY A 332 -11.68 -9.92 -42.39
C GLY A 332 -11.30 -10.94 -43.48
N THR A 333 -12.03 -12.05 -43.57
CA THR A 333 -11.92 -13.17 -44.56
C THR A 333 -11.04 -14.39 -44.22
N LEU A 334 -10.99 -14.85 -42.97
CA LEU A 334 -10.47 -16.20 -42.66
C LEU A 334 -11.51 -17.29 -42.98
N THR A 335 -11.24 -18.14 -43.98
CA THR A 335 -12.16 -19.20 -44.46
C THR A 335 -11.87 -20.60 -43.86
N GLY A 336 -10.83 -20.77 -43.04
CA GLY A 336 -10.43 -22.05 -42.43
C GLY A 336 -9.70 -21.92 -41.10
N ALA A 337 -9.27 -23.05 -40.51
CA ALA A 337 -8.62 -23.06 -39.19
C ALA A 337 -7.26 -22.34 -39.19
N VAL A 338 -6.89 -21.64 -38.12
CA VAL A 338 -5.60 -20.94 -37.98
C VAL A 338 -4.93 -21.37 -36.69
N GLN A 339 -3.68 -21.83 -36.78
CA GLN A 339 -2.82 -22.11 -35.63
C GLN A 339 -2.09 -20.84 -35.20
N SER A 340 -2.10 -20.58 -33.89
CA SER A 340 -1.39 -19.45 -33.31
C SER A 340 0.05 -19.81 -32.91
N SER A 341 0.89 -18.79 -32.83
CA SER A 341 2.18 -18.79 -32.15
C SER A 341 2.17 -17.93 -30.89
N ALA A 342 3.07 -18.25 -29.96
CA ALA A 342 3.29 -17.49 -28.74
C ALA A 342 3.90 -16.11 -29.01
N GLY A 343 3.71 -15.18 -28.07
CA GLY A 343 4.37 -13.88 -28.07
C GLY A 343 5.86 -13.98 -27.74
N GLY A 344 6.63 -12.98 -28.13
CA GLY A 344 8.08 -12.93 -27.92
C GLY A 344 8.44 -12.71 -26.45
N ASN A 345 9.57 -13.25 -26.02
CA ASN A 345 10.08 -13.03 -24.66
C ASN A 345 10.85 -11.71 -24.56
N ALA A 346 10.86 -11.12 -23.35
CA ALA A 346 11.62 -9.92 -23.04
C ALA A 346 12.58 -10.13 -21.86
N SER A 347 13.82 -9.65 -22.00
CA SER A 347 14.84 -9.65 -20.95
C SER A 347 15.49 -8.27 -20.81
N SER A 348 15.54 -7.71 -19.60
CA SER A 348 16.14 -6.41 -19.32
C SER A 348 17.12 -6.50 -18.14
N SER A 349 18.27 -5.84 -18.23
CA SER A 349 19.26 -5.77 -17.16
C SER A 349 19.79 -4.36 -17.02
N ALA A 350 19.84 -3.85 -15.79
CA ALA A 350 20.39 -2.54 -15.48
C ALA A 350 21.33 -2.61 -14.28
N ASP A 351 22.60 -2.27 -14.47
CA ASP A 351 23.63 -2.27 -13.41
C ASP A 351 24.23 -0.87 -13.26
N GLY A 352 24.20 -0.30 -12.05
CA GLY A 352 24.70 1.04 -11.77
C GLY A 352 25.70 1.07 -10.62
N THR A 353 26.78 1.84 -10.79
CA THR A 353 27.66 2.27 -9.69
C THR A 353 27.74 3.78 -9.67
N GLY A 354 27.30 4.43 -8.60
CA GLY A 354 27.30 5.89 -8.54
C GLY A 354 27.36 6.44 -7.13
N GLY A 355 27.81 7.67 -7.01
CA GLY A 355 27.82 8.45 -5.77
C GLY A 355 27.29 9.86 -6.00
N SER A 356 26.72 10.48 -4.98
CA SER A 356 26.17 11.83 -5.03
C SER A 356 26.51 12.59 -3.75
N ASP A 357 27.13 13.77 -3.90
CA ASP A 357 27.52 14.62 -2.76
C ASP A 357 26.39 15.50 -2.23
N VAL A 358 25.29 15.69 -2.97
CA VAL A 358 24.13 16.42 -2.43
C VAL A 358 23.13 15.44 -1.79
N LYS A 359 22.73 15.81 -0.58
CA LYS A 359 21.79 15.08 0.29
C LYS A 359 20.35 15.47 -0.08
N ASN A 360 19.40 14.54 0.10
CA ASN A 360 17.94 14.75 -0.05
C ASN A 360 17.39 14.89 -1.49
N GLU A 361 18.11 14.46 -2.52
CA GLU A 361 17.54 14.28 -3.86
C GLU A 361 17.86 12.88 -4.38
N LEU A 362 16.86 12.16 -4.89
CA LEU A 362 17.02 10.82 -5.47
C LEU A 362 17.71 10.92 -6.84
N ARG A 363 19.01 11.18 -6.84
CA ARG A 363 19.79 11.50 -8.05
C ARG A 363 20.49 10.30 -8.68
N ILE A 364 20.36 9.13 -8.05
CA ILE A 364 20.92 7.86 -8.52
C ILE A 364 19.79 6.83 -8.64
N TYR A 365 19.46 6.46 -9.86
CA TYR A 365 18.34 5.57 -10.16
C TYR A 365 18.68 4.57 -11.27
N VAL A 366 18.43 3.29 -11.01
CA VAL A 366 18.64 2.18 -11.93
C VAL A 366 17.32 1.45 -12.13
N SER A 367 16.87 1.31 -13.37
CA SER A 367 15.61 0.65 -13.69
C SER A 367 15.77 -0.33 -14.86
N ALA A 368 15.29 -1.54 -14.66
CA ALA A 368 15.15 -2.57 -15.68
C ALA A 368 13.67 -2.93 -15.85
N LYS A 369 13.17 -2.93 -17.08
CA LYS A 369 11.77 -3.22 -17.41
C LYS A 369 11.68 -4.26 -18.52
N ALA A 370 10.92 -5.32 -18.30
CA ALA A 370 10.63 -6.32 -19.32
C ALA A 370 9.12 -6.53 -19.49
N VAL A 371 8.66 -6.54 -20.74
CA VAL A 371 7.26 -6.80 -21.11
C VAL A 371 7.22 -7.91 -22.15
N GLY A 372 6.60 -9.04 -21.81
CA GLY A 372 6.40 -10.14 -22.74
C GLY A 372 5.43 -9.75 -23.86
N GLY A 373 5.66 -10.28 -25.06
CA GLY A 373 4.80 -10.04 -26.22
C GLY A 373 3.47 -10.78 -26.11
N ASN A 374 2.42 -10.26 -26.75
CA ASN A 374 1.13 -10.93 -26.78
C ASN A 374 1.15 -12.15 -27.70
N GLY A 375 0.47 -13.22 -27.32
CA GLY A 375 0.20 -14.36 -28.20
C GLY A 375 -0.69 -13.99 -29.39
N SER A 376 -0.58 -14.74 -30.49
CA SER A 376 -1.41 -14.51 -31.69
C SER A 376 -2.80 -15.13 -31.59
N LEU A 377 -3.74 -14.61 -32.38
CA LEU A 377 -5.08 -15.15 -32.57
C LEU A 377 -5.05 -16.60 -33.11
N ALA A 378 -5.98 -17.43 -32.65
CA ALA A 378 -6.36 -18.68 -33.31
C ALA A 378 -7.80 -18.63 -33.83
N TRP A 379 -8.10 -19.42 -34.87
CA TRP A 379 -9.42 -19.48 -35.49
C TRP A 379 -9.86 -20.93 -35.78
N GLY A 380 -11.11 -21.25 -35.49
CA GLY A 380 -11.72 -22.56 -35.79
C GLY A 380 -11.67 -23.56 -34.63
N LYS A 381 -12.63 -24.49 -34.63
CA LYS A 381 -12.75 -25.55 -33.60
C LYS A 381 -11.46 -26.37 -33.50
N GLY A 382 -11.09 -26.71 -32.26
CA GLY A 382 -9.89 -27.50 -31.95
C GLY A 382 -8.58 -26.71 -31.93
N GLN A 383 -8.60 -25.43 -32.29
CA GLN A 383 -7.43 -24.54 -32.18
C GLN A 383 -7.42 -23.81 -30.83
N ARG A 384 -6.26 -23.24 -30.48
CA ARG A 384 -6.05 -22.43 -29.28
C ARG A 384 -5.18 -21.24 -29.63
N GLY A 385 -5.50 -20.06 -29.09
CA GLY A 385 -4.70 -18.85 -29.22
C GLY A 385 -3.32 -18.97 -28.58
N GLY A 386 -2.39 -18.11 -28.99
CA GLY A 386 -1.00 -18.19 -28.59
C GLY A 386 -0.84 -17.81 -27.13
N ASN A 387 0.09 -18.43 -26.43
CA ASN A 387 0.40 -17.98 -25.07
C ASN A 387 1.14 -16.64 -25.10
N GLY A 388 0.98 -15.86 -24.03
CA GLY A 388 1.78 -14.67 -23.81
C GLY A 388 3.26 -14.99 -23.60
N GLY A 389 4.12 -14.09 -24.06
CA GLY A 389 5.57 -14.16 -23.86
C GLY A 389 5.98 -13.90 -22.41
N LEU A 390 7.12 -14.46 -22.00
CA LEU A 390 7.70 -14.26 -20.67
C LEU A 390 8.44 -12.92 -20.59
N ALA A 391 8.58 -12.40 -19.37
CA ALA A 391 9.35 -11.20 -19.07
C ALA A 391 10.29 -11.42 -17.89
N GLU A 392 11.51 -10.91 -18.02
CA GLU A 392 12.57 -11.00 -17.01
C GLU A 392 13.34 -9.69 -16.91
N SER A 393 13.44 -9.10 -15.72
CA SER A 393 14.22 -7.89 -15.45
C SER A 393 15.11 -8.09 -14.24
N ASN A 394 16.34 -7.56 -14.30
CA ASN A 394 17.29 -7.56 -13.20
C ASN A 394 17.86 -6.15 -13.01
N ALA A 395 17.96 -5.69 -11.76
CA ALA A 395 18.53 -4.39 -11.45
C ALA A 395 19.51 -4.47 -10.27
N SER A 396 20.69 -3.85 -10.42
CA SER A 396 21.70 -3.77 -9.37
C SER A 396 22.21 -2.34 -9.19
N LEU A 397 22.33 -1.89 -7.94
CA LEU A 397 22.87 -0.57 -7.61
C LEU A 397 23.94 -0.65 -6.51
N THR A 398 25.15 -0.22 -6.84
CA THR A 398 26.20 0.12 -5.86
C THR A 398 26.21 1.63 -5.64
N LEU A 399 25.78 2.05 -4.46
CA LEU A 399 25.72 3.44 -4.04
C LEU A 399 26.96 3.76 -3.19
N LEU A 400 27.80 4.67 -3.69
CA LEU A 400 29.03 5.10 -3.02
C LEU A 400 28.71 6.10 -1.90
N ASN A 401 27.77 7.01 -2.12
CA ASN A 401 27.24 7.98 -1.18
C ASN A 401 25.91 8.60 -1.70
N GLY A 402 25.16 9.27 -0.83
CA GLY A 402 23.86 9.88 -1.17
C GLY A 402 22.69 8.90 -1.11
N ASP A 403 21.52 9.33 -1.61
CA ASP A 403 20.30 8.51 -1.72
C ASP A 403 20.16 7.92 -3.12
N GLY A 404 19.65 6.69 -3.22
CA GLY A 404 19.47 6.03 -4.50
C GLY A 404 18.43 4.92 -4.50
N GLY A 405 18.06 4.46 -5.69
CA GLY A 405 17.13 3.36 -5.84
C GLY A 405 17.35 2.48 -7.06
N ALA A 406 16.94 1.21 -6.92
CA ALA A 406 16.92 0.23 -8.01
C ALA A 406 15.52 -0.36 -8.17
N ALA A 407 15.06 -0.51 -9.41
CA ALA A 407 13.76 -1.08 -9.74
C ALA A 407 13.86 -2.14 -10.83
N ALA A 408 13.14 -3.25 -10.66
CA ALA A 408 12.96 -4.28 -11.69
C ALA A 408 11.46 -4.56 -11.85
N ASP A 409 10.96 -4.30 -13.05
CA ASP A 409 9.53 -4.38 -13.39
C ASP A 409 9.30 -5.42 -14.51
N ASN A 410 8.51 -6.46 -14.19
CA ASN A 410 8.14 -7.51 -15.12
C ASN A 410 6.63 -7.50 -15.42
N THR A 411 6.27 -7.54 -16.69
CA THR A 411 4.88 -7.73 -17.14
C THR A 411 4.79 -8.89 -18.12
N GLY A 412 3.96 -9.88 -17.81
CA GLY A 412 3.74 -11.04 -18.68
C GLY A 412 2.96 -10.64 -19.93
N GLY A 413 3.27 -11.29 -21.05
CA GLY A 413 2.49 -11.13 -22.27
C GLY A 413 1.06 -11.66 -22.10
N ASN A 414 0.11 -11.06 -22.81
CA ASN A 414 -1.26 -11.56 -22.81
C ASN A 414 -1.40 -12.78 -23.71
N GLY A 415 -2.31 -13.69 -23.37
CA GLY A 415 -2.73 -14.76 -24.27
C GLY A 415 -3.50 -14.21 -25.48
N GLY A 416 -3.34 -14.85 -26.63
CA GLY A 416 -4.05 -14.52 -27.86
C GLY A 416 -5.49 -15.02 -27.85
N ASP A 417 -6.38 -14.34 -28.55
CA ASP A 417 -7.80 -14.69 -28.58
C ASP A 417 -8.10 -15.97 -29.39
N GLY A 418 -9.28 -16.55 -29.17
CA GLY A 418 -9.84 -17.67 -29.92
C GLY A 418 -11.13 -17.29 -30.66
N GLY A 419 -11.11 -17.35 -31.99
CA GLY A 419 -12.27 -17.11 -32.86
C GLY A 419 -12.96 -18.40 -33.35
N ASN A 420 -14.27 -18.34 -33.61
CA ASN A 420 -15.03 -19.40 -34.30
C ASN A 420 -14.86 -20.82 -33.70
N GLY A 421 -14.98 -20.93 -32.38
CA GLY A 421 -14.81 -22.21 -31.67
C GLY A 421 -13.39 -22.53 -31.19
N ALA A 422 -12.40 -21.68 -31.47
CA ALA A 422 -11.05 -21.81 -30.92
C ALA A 422 -11.01 -21.37 -29.44
N ASN A 423 -10.12 -21.98 -28.65
CA ASN A 423 -9.86 -21.58 -27.27
C ASN A 423 -8.96 -20.33 -27.23
N GLY A 424 -9.07 -19.53 -26.17
CA GLY A 424 -8.10 -18.48 -25.87
C GLY A 424 -6.75 -19.05 -25.40
N GLY A 425 -5.68 -18.30 -25.64
CA GLY A 425 -4.33 -18.59 -25.17
C GLY A 425 -4.11 -18.14 -23.73
N ASP A 426 -3.17 -18.76 -23.04
CA ASP A 426 -2.89 -18.45 -21.64
C ASP A 426 -2.03 -17.17 -21.52
N GLY A 427 -2.32 -16.36 -20.51
CA GLY A 427 -1.46 -15.25 -20.10
C GLY A 427 -0.19 -15.75 -19.39
N ALA A 428 0.92 -15.03 -19.57
CA ALA A 428 2.21 -15.45 -19.01
C ALA A 428 2.20 -15.39 -17.47
N THR A 429 2.52 -16.51 -16.82
CA THR A 429 2.77 -16.55 -15.37
C THR A 429 4.22 -16.17 -15.07
N LEU A 430 4.42 -15.24 -14.15
CA LEU A 430 5.75 -14.72 -13.81
C LEU A 430 6.05 -14.85 -12.31
N SER A 431 7.30 -15.18 -12.00
CA SER A 431 7.82 -15.25 -10.63
C SER A 431 9.22 -14.64 -10.58
N MET A 432 9.40 -13.60 -9.76
CA MET A 432 10.71 -13.03 -9.44
C MET A 432 11.14 -13.46 -8.04
N LEU A 433 12.39 -13.92 -7.95
CA LEU A 433 13.06 -14.22 -6.68
C LEU A 433 14.39 -13.48 -6.68
N ASN A 434 14.54 -12.50 -5.79
CA ASN A 434 15.81 -11.79 -5.55
C ASN A 434 16.48 -11.21 -6.82
N ARG A 435 15.71 -10.77 -7.81
CA ARG A 435 16.23 -10.17 -9.06
C ARG A 435 16.70 -8.72 -8.91
N ILE A 436 16.70 -8.20 -7.69
CA ILE A 436 17.19 -6.87 -7.36
C ILE A 436 18.22 -6.99 -6.25
N SER A 437 19.33 -6.30 -6.42
CA SER A 437 20.36 -6.14 -5.40
C SER A 437 20.76 -4.68 -5.25
N GLY A 438 21.28 -4.32 -4.10
CA GLY A 438 22.01 -3.08 -3.97
C GLY A 438 22.77 -2.98 -2.68
N THR A 439 23.84 -2.19 -2.72
CA THR A 439 24.74 -1.93 -1.59
C THR A 439 24.91 -0.44 -1.44
N ASN A 440 24.78 0.09 -0.22
CA ASN A 440 25.12 1.46 0.11
C ASN A 440 26.34 1.46 1.02
N VAL A 441 27.44 2.03 0.53
CA VAL A 441 28.69 2.18 1.29
C VAL A 441 28.68 3.47 2.13
N GLY A 442 27.80 4.43 1.78
CA GLY A 442 27.62 5.70 2.48
C GLY A 442 26.44 5.71 3.46
N SER A 443 26.08 6.92 3.92
CA SER A 443 25.06 7.14 4.96
C SER A 443 23.63 7.37 4.47
N GLY A 444 23.39 7.39 3.16
CA GLY A 444 22.07 7.70 2.59
C GLY A 444 21.09 6.52 2.55
N LYS A 445 19.92 6.76 1.98
CA LYS A 445 18.84 5.78 1.84
C LYS A 445 18.97 4.98 0.54
N LEU A 446 18.84 3.66 0.65
CA LEU A 446 18.67 2.77 -0.50
C LEU A 446 17.22 2.25 -0.59
N THR A 447 16.61 2.39 -1.77
CA THR A 447 15.26 1.84 -2.04
C THR A 447 15.32 0.79 -3.15
N LEU A 448 14.84 -0.42 -2.88
CA LEU A 448 14.81 -1.53 -3.85
C LEU A 448 13.35 -1.91 -4.13
N ILE A 449 12.93 -1.90 -5.39
CA ILE A 449 11.52 -2.12 -5.77
C ILE A 449 11.36 -3.20 -6.84
N GLN A 450 10.71 -4.31 -6.50
CA GLN A 450 10.46 -5.45 -7.40
C GLN A 450 8.97 -5.61 -7.72
N ARG A 451 8.59 -5.41 -8.98
CA ARG A 451 7.19 -5.55 -9.44
C ARG A 451 7.02 -6.66 -10.45
N VAL A 452 5.98 -7.48 -10.26
CA VAL A 452 5.60 -8.55 -11.18
C VAL A 452 4.11 -8.45 -11.48
N THR A 453 3.76 -8.42 -12.76
CA THR A 453 2.38 -8.50 -13.24
C THR A 453 2.24 -9.71 -14.17
N GLY A 454 1.34 -10.64 -13.83
CA GLY A 454 0.98 -11.75 -14.71
C GLY A 454 0.24 -11.27 -15.96
N GLY A 455 0.37 -12.00 -17.07
CA GLY A 455 -0.31 -11.69 -18.32
C GLY A 455 -1.81 -11.99 -18.26
N ASN A 456 -2.63 -11.21 -18.99
CA ASN A 456 -4.06 -11.51 -19.10
C ASN A 456 -4.29 -12.75 -19.97
N ALA A 457 -5.38 -13.46 -19.69
CA ALA A 457 -5.86 -14.54 -20.54
C ALA A 457 -6.43 -14.02 -21.89
N GLY A 458 -6.33 -14.85 -22.93
CA GLY A 458 -7.04 -14.64 -24.19
C GLY A 458 -8.53 -14.98 -24.10
N ASN A 459 -9.37 -14.24 -24.81
CA ASN A 459 -10.82 -14.46 -24.86
C ASN A 459 -11.19 -15.57 -25.86
N SER A 460 -12.45 -16.02 -25.83
CA SER A 460 -12.99 -16.93 -26.84
C SER A 460 -14.45 -16.65 -27.21
N THR A 461 -14.76 -16.71 -28.50
CA THR A 461 -16.11 -16.54 -29.04
C THR A 461 -16.91 -17.84 -29.18
N GLY A 462 -16.28 -19.01 -28.97
CA GLY A 462 -16.95 -20.30 -29.15
C GLY A 462 -16.27 -21.52 -28.49
N GLY A 463 -15.18 -21.30 -27.76
CA GLY A 463 -14.40 -22.29 -27.02
C GLY A 463 -14.12 -21.82 -25.59
N MET A 464 -13.17 -22.45 -24.91
CA MET A 464 -12.73 -22.07 -23.57
C MET A 464 -11.88 -20.79 -23.61
N ALA A 465 -12.02 -19.92 -22.61
CA ALA A 465 -11.06 -18.82 -22.40
C ALA A 465 -9.68 -19.35 -21.99
N GLY A 466 -8.63 -18.57 -22.25
CA GLY A 466 -7.29 -18.87 -21.74
C GLY A 466 -7.21 -18.68 -20.22
N LYS A 467 -6.17 -19.19 -19.58
CA LYS A 467 -5.91 -18.98 -18.14
C LYS A 467 -5.16 -17.66 -17.92
N ALA A 468 -5.53 -16.93 -16.87
CA ALA A 468 -4.79 -15.75 -16.46
C ALA A 468 -3.43 -16.14 -15.84
N GLY A 469 -2.41 -15.32 -16.07
CA GLY A 469 -1.09 -15.52 -15.49
C GLY A 469 -1.02 -15.07 -14.03
N ASN A 470 -0.33 -15.82 -13.18
CA ASN A 470 -0.03 -15.38 -11.82
C ASN A 470 1.17 -14.43 -11.79
N GLY A 471 1.20 -13.50 -10.84
CA GLY A 471 2.34 -12.61 -10.60
C GLY A 471 2.89 -12.77 -9.20
N THR A 472 4.11 -13.31 -9.06
CA THR A 472 4.77 -13.52 -7.76
C THR A 472 6.07 -12.72 -7.65
N SER A 473 6.20 -11.89 -6.62
CA SER A 473 7.40 -11.10 -6.31
C SER A 473 7.95 -11.50 -4.93
N THR A 474 9.19 -11.98 -4.87
CA THR A 474 9.84 -12.40 -3.62
C THR A 474 11.21 -11.74 -3.50
N LEU A 475 11.41 -10.98 -2.42
CA LEU A 475 12.67 -10.31 -2.12
C LEU A 475 13.10 -10.63 -0.68
N SER A 476 14.25 -11.28 -0.56
CA SER A 476 14.89 -11.62 0.69
C SER A 476 16.31 -11.04 0.73
N LEU A 477 16.61 -10.25 1.76
CA LEU A 477 17.93 -9.70 1.98
C LEU A 477 18.31 -9.82 3.45
N SER A 478 19.46 -10.41 3.73
CA SER A 478 19.95 -10.62 5.10
C SER A 478 21.34 -10.04 5.29
N GLY A 479 21.61 -9.50 6.48
CA GLY A 479 22.92 -8.96 6.83
C GLY A 479 23.28 -7.68 6.05
N ALA A 480 22.29 -6.87 5.69
CA ALA A 480 22.56 -5.57 5.10
C ALA A 480 23.33 -4.70 6.10
N SER A 481 24.43 -4.08 5.67
CA SER A 481 25.25 -3.18 6.50
C SER A 481 24.91 -1.69 6.28
N GLN A 482 23.76 -1.42 5.65
CA GLN A 482 23.40 -0.10 5.13
C GLN A 482 22.52 0.65 6.12
N PRO A 483 22.71 1.97 6.34
CA PRO A 483 22.06 2.69 7.44
C PRO A 483 20.55 2.88 7.30
N ASN A 484 20.02 2.96 6.07
CA ASN A 484 18.58 3.08 5.80
C ASN A 484 18.21 2.32 4.52
N LEU A 485 17.38 1.29 4.65
CA LEU A 485 17.04 0.41 3.53
C LEU A 485 15.53 0.15 3.46
N THR A 486 14.96 0.38 2.29
CA THR A 486 13.55 0.10 1.99
C THR A 486 13.44 -0.94 0.89
N LEU A 487 12.69 -2.00 1.15
CA LEU A 487 12.35 -3.03 0.17
C LEU A 487 10.86 -2.93 -0.15
N GLN A 488 10.51 -2.95 -1.43
CA GLN A 488 9.12 -3.03 -1.89
C GLN A 488 8.96 -4.18 -2.87
N THR A 489 8.01 -5.07 -2.61
CA THR A 489 7.60 -6.14 -3.53
C THR A 489 6.13 -5.98 -3.89
N ILE A 490 5.82 -6.10 -5.19
CA ILE A 490 4.45 -6.05 -5.69
C ILE A 490 4.24 -7.24 -6.62
N GLY A 491 3.22 -8.05 -6.34
CA GLY A 491 2.78 -9.15 -7.20
C GLY A 491 1.33 -8.96 -7.59
N THR A 492 1.07 -8.83 -8.89
CA THR A 492 -0.26 -8.63 -9.45
C THR A 492 -0.61 -9.77 -10.40
N GLY A 493 -1.76 -10.41 -10.20
CA GLY A 493 -2.28 -11.40 -11.12
C GLY A 493 -2.89 -10.79 -12.39
N GLY A 494 -2.84 -11.51 -13.50
CA GLY A 494 -3.48 -11.11 -14.75
C GLY A 494 -5.01 -11.28 -14.71
N ASN A 495 -5.72 -10.63 -15.60
CA ASN A 495 -7.17 -10.76 -15.72
C ASN A 495 -7.57 -12.05 -16.45
N GLY A 496 -8.69 -12.64 -16.02
CA GLY A 496 -9.34 -13.77 -16.66
C GLY A 496 -9.96 -13.42 -18.01
N GLY A 497 -10.02 -14.39 -18.90
CA GLY A 497 -10.53 -14.26 -20.26
C GLY A 497 -12.01 -14.62 -20.31
N ASN A 498 -12.73 -14.00 -21.24
CA ASN A 498 -14.15 -14.25 -21.43
C ASN A 498 -14.41 -15.41 -22.41
N SER A 499 -15.49 -16.17 -22.20
CA SER A 499 -16.01 -17.16 -23.15
C SER A 499 -17.52 -16.98 -23.39
N ASN A 500 -17.96 -17.00 -24.65
CA ASN A 500 -19.38 -16.90 -24.97
C ASN A 500 -20.17 -18.20 -24.76
N THR A 501 -19.49 -19.35 -24.62
CA THR A 501 -20.13 -20.68 -24.65
C THR A 501 -19.97 -21.46 -23.35
N VAL A 502 -18.92 -21.17 -22.58
CA VAL A 502 -18.64 -21.78 -21.27
C VAL A 502 -18.28 -20.67 -20.27
N ASN A 503 -17.90 -21.04 -19.05
CA ASN A 503 -17.37 -20.07 -18.10
C ASN A 503 -16.02 -19.53 -18.61
N GLY A 504 -15.78 -18.24 -18.40
CA GLY A 504 -14.48 -17.61 -18.53
C GLY A 504 -13.47 -18.18 -17.52
N SER A 505 -12.28 -17.62 -17.48
CA SER A 505 -11.24 -18.06 -16.55
C SER A 505 -11.17 -17.18 -15.30
N ARG A 506 -10.74 -17.78 -14.19
CA ARG A 506 -10.45 -17.07 -12.94
C ARG A 506 -9.33 -16.05 -13.19
N GLY A 507 -9.38 -14.93 -12.46
CA GLY A 507 -8.26 -14.00 -12.40
C GLY A 507 -7.01 -14.69 -11.82
N GLY A 508 -5.83 -14.24 -12.25
CA GLY A 508 -4.55 -14.73 -11.76
C GLY A 508 -4.32 -14.29 -10.31
N ASN A 509 -3.54 -15.06 -9.57
CA ASN A 509 -3.17 -14.71 -8.20
C ASN A 509 -1.99 -13.72 -8.20
N GLY A 510 -2.04 -12.74 -7.29
CA GLY A 510 -0.95 -11.81 -7.03
C GLY A 510 -0.32 -12.09 -5.67
N SER A 511 0.99 -12.30 -5.63
CA SER A 511 1.71 -12.65 -4.40
C SER A 511 2.99 -11.84 -4.22
N ALA A 512 3.18 -11.29 -3.02
CA ALA A 512 4.36 -10.49 -2.67
C ALA A 512 4.95 -10.92 -1.33
N PHE A 513 6.27 -11.10 -1.27
CA PHE A 513 6.95 -11.57 -0.06
C PHE A 513 8.25 -10.78 0.16
N VAL A 514 8.39 -10.17 1.34
CA VAL A 514 9.61 -9.52 1.82
C VAL A 514 10.16 -10.24 3.03
N THR A 515 11.47 -10.47 3.03
CA THR A 515 12.25 -10.86 4.23
C THR A 515 13.50 -9.99 4.31
N LEU A 516 13.70 -9.30 5.43
CA LEU A 516 14.75 -8.30 5.55
C LEU A 516 15.42 -8.38 6.92
N SER A 517 16.76 -8.47 6.95
CA SER A 517 17.53 -8.31 8.19
C SER A 517 18.76 -7.42 8.02
N SER A 518 19.00 -6.58 9.03
CA SER A 518 20.04 -5.54 9.02
C SER A 518 20.39 -5.09 10.45
N ASN A 519 21.50 -4.39 10.61
CA ASN A 519 21.85 -3.66 11.83
C ASN A 519 21.47 -2.17 11.81
N ALA A 520 20.63 -1.77 10.86
CA ALA A 520 20.17 -0.39 10.71
C ALA A 520 18.67 -0.29 10.41
N ASN A 521 18.17 0.93 10.21
CA ASN A 521 16.75 1.19 10.02
C ASN A 521 16.25 0.57 8.71
N ILE A 522 15.25 -0.30 8.81
CA ILE A 522 14.80 -1.13 7.71
C ILE A 522 13.28 -1.16 7.59
N TYR A 523 12.80 -1.08 6.35
CA TYR A 523 11.38 -1.13 6.03
C TYR A 523 11.11 -2.12 4.90
N GLY A 524 10.18 -3.04 5.12
CA GLY A 524 9.76 -4.02 4.13
C GLY A 524 8.27 -3.88 3.80
N TYR A 525 7.97 -3.60 2.54
CA TYR A 525 6.62 -3.45 2.01
C TYR A 525 6.28 -4.59 1.03
N ALA A 526 5.21 -5.33 1.28
CA ALA A 526 4.72 -6.39 0.40
C ALA A 526 3.27 -6.10 -0.02
N THR A 527 2.99 -6.11 -1.32
CA THR A 527 1.63 -5.91 -1.86
C THR A 527 1.25 -6.99 -2.87
N GLY A 528 0.29 -7.85 -2.52
CA GLY A 528 -0.25 -8.88 -3.40
C GLY A 528 -1.66 -8.53 -3.89
N SER A 529 -1.88 -8.49 -5.19
CA SER A 529 -3.17 -8.13 -5.79
C SER A 529 -3.66 -9.17 -6.80
N GLY A 530 -4.83 -9.76 -6.53
CA GLY A 530 -5.48 -10.67 -7.47
C GLY A 530 -6.01 -9.98 -8.71
N GLY A 531 -5.96 -10.66 -9.86
CA GLY A 531 -6.54 -10.18 -11.11
C GLY A 531 -8.06 -10.34 -11.15
N THR A 532 -8.74 -9.62 -12.05
CA THR A 532 -10.19 -9.75 -12.21
C THR A 532 -10.57 -11.06 -12.90
N GLY A 533 -11.72 -11.64 -12.56
CA GLY A 533 -12.24 -12.83 -13.23
C GLY A 533 -12.91 -12.52 -14.57
N GLY A 534 -12.83 -13.47 -15.51
CA GLY A 534 -13.62 -13.46 -16.74
C GLY A 534 -15.11 -13.72 -16.45
N ASN A 535 -15.96 -13.67 -17.48
CA ASN A 535 -17.39 -13.92 -17.30
C ASN A 535 -17.69 -15.28 -16.64
N ARG A 536 -18.52 -15.31 -15.59
CA ARG A 536 -18.81 -16.51 -14.78
C ARG A 536 -17.57 -17.13 -14.13
N ALA A 537 -16.56 -16.33 -13.81
CA ALA A 537 -15.37 -16.76 -13.10
C ALA A 537 -14.93 -15.77 -12.03
N ALA A 538 -14.49 -16.31 -10.90
CA ALA A 538 -14.10 -15.52 -9.74
C ALA A 538 -12.82 -14.70 -9.98
N GLY A 539 -12.61 -13.67 -9.16
CA GLY A 539 -11.34 -12.95 -9.09
C GLY A 539 -10.20 -13.83 -8.56
N GLY A 540 -8.97 -13.45 -8.86
CA GLY A 540 -7.77 -14.08 -8.32
C GLY A 540 -7.49 -13.65 -6.88
N ASP A 541 -6.67 -14.41 -6.17
CA ASP A 541 -6.35 -14.13 -4.77
C ASP A 541 -5.16 -13.16 -4.63
N GLY A 542 -5.21 -12.33 -3.59
CA GLY A 542 -4.09 -11.48 -3.17
C GLY A 542 -3.39 -12.06 -1.94
N SER A 543 -2.06 -12.19 -1.99
CA SER A 543 -1.25 -12.69 -0.86
C SER A 543 -0.04 -11.81 -0.57
N ALA A 544 0.20 -11.42 0.68
CA ALA A 544 1.36 -10.61 1.06
C ALA A 544 2.05 -11.07 2.35
N ARG A 545 3.39 -11.04 2.43
CA ARG A 545 4.11 -11.25 3.70
C ARG A 545 5.26 -10.28 3.84
N ALA A 546 5.40 -9.68 5.01
CA ALA A 546 6.57 -8.89 5.39
C ALA A 546 7.18 -9.44 6.69
N SER A 547 8.47 -9.74 6.69
CA SER A 547 9.22 -10.15 7.88
C SER A 547 10.50 -9.35 7.98
N VAL A 548 10.64 -8.53 9.01
CA VAL A 548 11.71 -7.54 9.13
C VAL A 548 12.39 -7.64 10.50
N THR A 549 13.71 -7.79 10.52
CA THR A 549 14.50 -7.97 11.74
C THR A 549 15.70 -7.01 11.76
N ALA A 550 15.62 -5.98 12.59
CA ALA A 550 16.71 -5.06 12.87
C ALA A 550 17.46 -5.49 14.15
N SER A 551 18.77 -5.28 14.21
CA SER A 551 19.57 -5.46 15.44
C SER A 551 19.93 -4.12 16.10
N GLY A 552 20.18 -4.12 17.40
CA GLY A 552 20.50 -2.93 18.19
C GLY A 552 19.32 -1.97 18.35
N ALA A 553 19.61 -0.67 18.33
CA ALA A 553 18.60 0.39 18.49
C ALA A 553 17.87 0.78 17.19
N ALA A 554 18.12 0.05 16.10
CA ALA A 554 17.56 0.34 14.78
C ALA A 554 16.06 0.05 14.70
N GLU A 555 15.37 0.79 13.83
CA GLU A 555 13.96 0.58 13.55
C GLU A 555 13.70 -0.57 12.57
N ALA A 556 12.67 -1.37 12.85
CA ALA A 556 12.13 -2.38 11.94
C ALA A 556 10.66 -2.09 11.62
N GLY A 557 10.35 -1.84 10.34
CA GLY A 557 8.98 -1.67 9.83
C GLY A 557 8.60 -2.77 8.84
N ALA A 558 7.50 -3.48 9.08
CA ALA A 558 6.98 -4.53 8.20
C ALA A 558 5.53 -4.23 7.81
N ASP A 559 5.26 -4.04 6.52
CA ASP A 559 3.94 -3.71 5.99
C ASP A 559 3.52 -4.74 4.93
N ALA A 560 2.40 -5.41 5.14
CA ALA A 560 1.86 -6.40 4.20
C ALA A 560 0.41 -6.08 3.82
N SER A 561 0.15 -5.91 2.52
CA SER A 561 -1.17 -5.58 1.97
C SER A 561 -1.61 -6.61 0.93
N ALA A 562 -2.81 -7.18 1.12
CA ALA A 562 -3.40 -8.13 0.18
C ALA A 562 -4.75 -7.61 -0.33
N LEU A 563 -4.92 -7.62 -1.66
CA LEU A 563 -6.14 -7.21 -2.35
C LEU A 563 -6.70 -8.37 -3.17
N GLY A 564 -7.94 -8.75 -2.92
CA GLY A 564 -8.64 -9.76 -3.70
C GLY A 564 -9.06 -9.19 -5.06
N GLY A 565 -8.96 -10.01 -6.11
CA GLY A 565 -9.43 -9.62 -7.43
C GLY A 565 -10.95 -9.54 -7.50
N SER A 566 -11.49 -8.66 -8.35
CA SER A 566 -12.94 -8.59 -8.57
C SER A 566 -13.47 -9.86 -9.26
N GLY A 567 -14.65 -10.32 -8.85
CA GLY A 567 -15.37 -11.37 -9.59
C GLY A 567 -15.78 -10.90 -10.99
N GLY A 568 -15.82 -11.83 -11.95
CA GLY A 568 -16.47 -11.57 -13.23
C GLY A 568 -17.98 -11.82 -13.18
N TYR A 569 -18.67 -11.69 -14.32
CA TYR A 569 -20.13 -11.77 -14.40
C TYR A 569 -20.71 -13.00 -13.64
N HIS A 570 -21.63 -12.85 -12.69
CA HIS A 570 -22.23 -13.95 -11.89
C HIS A 570 -21.31 -14.71 -10.91
N THR A 571 -20.13 -14.20 -10.54
CA THR A 571 -19.22 -14.90 -9.60
C THR A 571 -18.63 -14.02 -8.51
N GLY A 572 -18.21 -14.68 -7.42
CA GLY A 572 -17.63 -14.06 -6.25
C GLY A 572 -16.22 -13.51 -6.46
N ALA A 573 -15.80 -12.69 -5.50
CA ALA A 573 -14.49 -12.08 -5.44
C ALA A 573 -13.35 -13.08 -5.16
N GLY A 574 -12.12 -12.61 -5.39
CA GLY A 574 -10.90 -13.23 -4.88
C GLY A 574 -10.70 -12.98 -3.38
N GLN A 575 -9.97 -13.90 -2.74
CA GLN A 575 -9.66 -13.88 -1.31
C GLN A 575 -8.36 -13.12 -1.03
N THR A 576 -8.13 -12.84 0.25
CA THR A 576 -6.92 -12.15 0.74
C THR A 576 -6.25 -12.91 1.86
N THR A 577 -4.91 -12.86 1.88
CA THR A 577 -4.11 -13.38 3.00
C THR A 577 -2.86 -12.52 3.17
N ALA A 578 -2.59 -12.04 4.38
CA ALA A 578 -1.37 -11.31 4.65
C ALA A 578 -0.84 -11.54 6.07
N THR A 579 0.48 -11.38 6.26
CA THR A 579 1.10 -11.44 7.60
C THR A 579 2.28 -10.47 7.69
N ALA A 580 2.44 -9.80 8.83
CA ALA A 580 3.59 -8.92 9.09
C ALA A 580 4.27 -9.24 10.43
N TYR A 581 5.60 -9.32 10.42
CA TYR A 581 6.44 -9.50 11.60
C TYR A 581 7.55 -8.46 11.62
N ALA A 582 7.70 -7.74 12.73
CA ALA A 582 8.78 -6.78 12.95
C ALA A 582 9.53 -7.05 14.25
N GLN A 583 10.85 -7.09 14.19
CA GLN A 583 11.71 -7.25 15.37
C GLN A 583 12.80 -6.19 15.40
N SER A 584 13.02 -5.63 16.57
CA SER A 584 14.20 -4.81 16.91
C SER A 584 14.71 -5.26 18.28
N ASP A 585 16.00 -5.09 18.60
CA ASP A 585 16.49 -5.43 19.94
C ASP A 585 16.03 -4.38 20.96
N SER A 586 16.21 -3.08 20.65
CA SER A 586 15.83 -1.96 21.51
C SER A 586 15.24 -0.75 20.79
N GLY A 587 15.20 -0.75 19.46
CA GLY A 587 14.54 0.27 18.66
C GLY A 587 13.02 0.07 18.55
N ARG A 588 12.38 0.86 17.67
CA ARG A 588 10.96 0.68 17.35
C ARG A 588 10.76 -0.55 16.45
N ALA A 589 9.74 -1.35 16.75
CA ALA A 589 9.27 -2.43 15.90
C ALA A 589 7.81 -2.15 15.50
N HIS A 590 7.57 -1.93 14.22
CA HIS A 590 6.25 -1.63 13.65
C HIS A 590 5.82 -2.72 12.67
N ALA A 591 4.67 -3.36 12.90
CA ALA A 591 4.10 -4.34 11.97
C ALA A 591 2.65 -4.00 11.60
N SER A 592 2.37 -3.93 10.30
CA SER A 592 1.04 -3.60 9.77
C SER A 592 0.56 -4.61 8.74
N VAL A 593 -0.71 -4.98 8.83
CA VAL A 593 -1.43 -5.78 7.83
C VAL A 593 -2.70 -5.07 7.38
N THR A 594 -2.91 -5.03 6.06
CA THR A 594 -4.17 -4.59 5.46
C THR A 594 -4.71 -5.67 4.52
N LEU A 595 -5.92 -6.16 4.77
CA LEU A 595 -6.66 -7.06 3.89
C LEU A 595 -7.83 -6.32 3.24
N THR A 596 -7.97 -6.40 1.92
CA THR A 596 -9.11 -5.84 1.20
C THR A 596 -9.75 -6.89 0.30
N GLY A 597 -10.97 -7.31 0.62
CA GLY A 597 -11.70 -8.30 -0.15
C GLY A 597 -11.99 -7.79 -1.55
N GLY A 598 -11.99 -8.67 -2.55
CA GLY A 598 -12.32 -8.26 -3.91
C GLY A 598 -13.79 -7.86 -4.06
N LYS A 599 -14.10 -7.08 -5.09
CA LYS A 599 -15.50 -6.70 -5.38
C LYS A 599 -16.28 -7.89 -5.97
N GLY A 600 -17.56 -7.98 -5.67
CA GLY A 600 -18.48 -8.92 -6.32
C GLY A 600 -18.63 -8.61 -7.81
N GLY A 601 -18.86 -9.63 -8.64
CA GLY A 601 -19.04 -9.46 -10.08
C GLY A 601 -20.43 -8.92 -10.46
N SER A 602 -20.56 -8.40 -11.68
CA SER A 602 -21.83 -7.87 -12.18
C SER A 602 -22.83 -8.96 -12.61
N ASN A 603 -24.12 -8.65 -12.63
CA ASN A 603 -25.20 -9.54 -13.08
C ASN A 603 -26.22 -8.81 -13.97
N SER A 604 -26.61 -9.43 -15.10
CA SER A 604 -27.69 -8.95 -15.99
C SER A 604 -28.84 -9.94 -16.15
N GLY A 605 -28.78 -11.08 -15.47
CA GLY A 605 -29.84 -12.08 -15.34
C GLY A 605 -30.78 -11.82 -14.16
N THR A 606 -31.64 -12.79 -13.85
CA THR A 606 -32.60 -12.76 -12.72
C THR A 606 -32.05 -13.39 -11.44
N ASP A 607 -30.82 -13.89 -11.46
CA ASP A 607 -30.19 -14.59 -10.33
C ASP A 607 -29.70 -13.63 -9.24
N VAL A 608 -29.32 -14.16 -8.07
CA VAL A 608 -28.72 -13.37 -6.98
C VAL A 608 -27.37 -12.81 -7.44
N THR A 609 -27.17 -11.51 -7.26
CA THR A 609 -25.91 -10.80 -7.52
C THR A 609 -24.80 -11.29 -6.56
N PRO A 610 -23.58 -11.52 -7.05
CA PRO A 610 -22.48 -12.01 -6.22
C PRO A 610 -22.12 -11.09 -5.06
N ALA A 611 -21.77 -11.68 -3.92
CA ALA A 611 -21.25 -10.94 -2.79
C ALA A 611 -19.81 -10.45 -3.01
N GLY A 612 -19.45 -9.37 -2.32
CA GLY A 612 -18.06 -8.95 -2.16
C GLY A 612 -17.26 -9.95 -1.31
N GLY A 613 -15.95 -9.97 -1.50
CA GLY A 613 -15.03 -10.84 -0.76
C GLY A 613 -14.97 -10.44 0.71
N SER A 614 -15.02 -11.42 1.61
CA SER A 614 -14.85 -11.15 3.04
C SER A 614 -13.37 -11.10 3.40
N SER A 615 -13.01 -10.27 4.37
CA SER A 615 -11.64 -10.13 4.89
C SER A 615 -11.59 -10.55 6.35
N VAL A 616 -10.75 -11.54 6.65
CA VAL A 616 -10.58 -12.08 8.01
C VAL A 616 -9.13 -11.93 8.42
N ALA A 617 -8.89 -10.98 9.32
CA ALA A 617 -7.62 -10.74 9.93
C ALA A 617 -7.62 -11.27 11.37
N GLU A 618 -6.94 -12.39 11.61
CA GLU A 618 -6.83 -13.00 12.94
C GLU A 618 -5.36 -13.20 13.30
N ASN A 619 -4.85 -12.35 14.21
CA ASN A 619 -3.46 -12.38 14.69
C ASN A 619 -2.41 -12.38 13.54
N LEU A 620 -2.62 -11.57 12.52
CA LEU A 620 -1.76 -11.49 11.34
C LEU A 620 -0.52 -10.60 11.54
N VAL A 621 -0.52 -9.80 12.60
CA VAL A 621 0.62 -8.95 13.01
C VAL A 621 1.26 -9.45 14.29
N SER A 622 2.58 -9.41 14.34
CA SER A 622 3.36 -9.74 15.54
C SER A 622 4.70 -8.99 15.54
N GLY A 623 5.36 -8.95 16.69
CA GLY A 623 6.67 -8.34 16.78
C GLY A 623 7.33 -8.50 18.14
N ARG A 624 8.58 -8.04 18.24
CA ARG A 624 9.40 -8.15 19.46
C ARG A 624 10.38 -6.99 19.55
N THR A 625 10.45 -6.34 20.70
CA THR A 625 11.49 -5.35 21.04
C THR A 625 11.51 -5.06 22.54
N THR A 626 12.63 -4.52 23.04
CA THR A 626 12.66 -3.86 24.35
C THR A 626 12.31 -2.37 24.28
N GLY A 627 12.27 -1.80 23.07
CA GLY A 627 11.82 -0.44 22.78
C GLY A 627 10.31 -0.33 22.60
N ALA A 628 9.86 0.37 21.57
CA ALA A 628 8.44 0.58 21.26
C ALA A 628 7.90 -0.49 20.29
N LEU A 629 6.85 -1.21 20.67
CA LEU A 629 6.15 -2.17 19.82
C LEU A 629 4.82 -1.59 19.33
N GLU A 630 4.67 -1.46 18.01
CA GLU A 630 3.49 -0.91 17.35
C GLU A 630 2.90 -1.93 16.38
N LEU A 631 1.62 -2.28 16.55
CA LEU A 631 0.93 -3.28 15.74
C LEU A 631 -0.36 -2.70 15.13
N ARG A 632 -0.59 -2.91 13.84
CA ARG A 632 -1.80 -2.45 13.16
C ARG A 632 -2.37 -3.54 12.26
N GLN A 633 -3.67 -3.82 12.37
CA GLN A 633 -4.32 -4.82 11.55
C GLN A 633 -5.68 -4.34 11.04
N GLU A 634 -5.84 -4.33 9.73
CA GLU A 634 -7.02 -3.80 9.06
C GLU A 634 -7.66 -4.85 8.16
N ALA A 635 -8.98 -4.98 8.26
CA ALA A 635 -9.79 -5.81 7.38
C ALA A 635 -10.86 -4.95 6.71
N PHE A 636 -10.90 -4.95 5.38
CA PHE A 636 -11.89 -4.26 4.56
C PHE A 636 -12.65 -5.30 3.74
N GLY A 637 -13.97 -5.36 3.89
CA GLY A 637 -14.84 -6.18 3.05
C GLY A 637 -14.93 -5.60 1.63
N GLY A 638 -15.02 -6.45 0.63
CA GLY A 638 -15.22 -6.02 -0.75
C GLY A 638 -16.67 -5.58 -1.00
N ASP A 639 -16.89 -4.68 -1.95
CA ASP A 639 -18.25 -4.25 -2.30
C ASP A 639 -19.04 -5.38 -2.99
N GLY A 640 -20.35 -5.41 -2.79
CA GLY A 640 -21.27 -6.31 -3.46
C GLY A 640 -21.39 -6.03 -4.96
N GLY A 641 -21.76 -7.07 -5.73
CA GLY A 641 -21.91 -6.99 -7.18
C GLY A 641 -23.13 -6.18 -7.64
N ILE A 642 -23.03 -5.58 -8.83
CA ILE A 642 -24.07 -4.72 -9.43
C ILE A 642 -25.01 -5.56 -10.32
N GLY A 643 -26.33 -5.41 -10.14
CA GLY A 643 -27.40 -6.03 -10.91
C GLY A 643 -28.16 -5.02 -11.79
N SER A 644 -28.54 -5.40 -13.01
CA SER A 644 -29.22 -4.52 -13.99
C SER A 644 -30.71 -4.80 -14.25
N LYS A 645 -31.29 -5.83 -13.61
CA LYS A 645 -32.72 -6.20 -13.68
C LYS A 645 -33.36 -6.21 -12.28
N PRO A 646 -34.71 -6.18 -12.17
CA PRO A 646 -35.40 -6.25 -10.88
C PRO A 646 -34.89 -7.43 -10.04
N GLY A 647 -34.18 -7.13 -8.95
CA GLY A 647 -33.52 -8.12 -8.09
C GLY A 647 -32.52 -7.47 -7.15
N ASN A 648 -32.25 -8.11 -6.00
CA ASN A 648 -31.37 -7.55 -4.97
C ASN A 648 -29.94 -7.38 -5.50
N GLY A 649 -29.29 -6.27 -5.16
CA GLY A 649 -27.85 -6.10 -5.31
C GLY A 649 -27.03 -7.01 -4.38
N GLY A 650 -25.73 -7.16 -4.66
CA GLY A 650 -24.91 -8.17 -3.99
C GLY A 650 -24.63 -7.80 -2.54
N LYS A 651 -24.50 -8.78 -1.64
CA LYS A 651 -24.08 -8.47 -0.26
C LYS A 651 -22.64 -7.91 -0.28
N GLY A 652 -22.37 -6.85 0.48
CA GLY A 652 -21.00 -6.45 0.82
C GLY A 652 -20.28 -7.55 1.60
N GLY A 653 -18.97 -7.68 1.41
CA GLY A 653 -18.14 -8.64 2.13
C GLY A 653 -18.00 -8.28 3.61
N ASP A 654 -17.95 -9.29 4.47
CA ASP A 654 -17.78 -9.10 5.91
C ASP A 654 -16.30 -8.79 6.25
N ALA A 655 -16.06 -8.01 7.30
CA ALA A 655 -14.74 -7.65 7.79
C ALA A 655 -14.57 -8.03 9.26
N ILE A 656 -13.55 -8.84 9.54
CA ILE A 656 -13.20 -9.29 10.89
C ILE A 656 -11.73 -8.94 11.14
N SER A 657 -11.42 -8.21 12.21
CA SER A 657 -10.05 -7.95 12.67
C SER A 657 -9.94 -8.27 14.16
N ARG A 658 -9.23 -9.37 14.48
CA ARG A 658 -8.98 -9.82 15.86
C ARG A 658 -7.49 -9.88 16.15
N LEU A 659 -7.07 -9.32 17.29
CA LEU A 659 -5.70 -9.40 17.79
C LEU A 659 -5.69 -9.70 19.28
N THR A 660 -4.96 -10.74 19.67
CA THR A 660 -4.65 -11.06 21.07
C THR A 660 -3.14 -11.12 21.26
N LEU A 661 -2.62 -10.30 22.17
CA LEU A 661 -1.19 -10.25 22.47
C LEU A 661 -0.93 -10.02 23.96
N THR A 662 0.03 -10.76 24.50
CA THR A 662 0.65 -10.48 25.80
C THR A 662 2.14 -10.27 25.61
N ASP A 663 2.66 -9.14 26.07
CA ASP A 663 4.08 -8.78 26.00
C ASP A 663 4.69 -8.65 27.41
N ASN A 664 5.99 -8.82 27.51
CA ASN A 664 6.75 -8.62 28.75
C ASN A 664 8.08 -7.87 28.54
N LEU A 665 8.36 -7.36 27.34
CA LEU A 665 9.65 -6.77 26.99
C LEU A 665 9.56 -5.28 26.63
N ALA A 666 8.54 -4.87 25.89
CA ALA A 666 8.48 -3.55 25.25
C ALA A 666 8.27 -2.43 26.27
N ALA A 667 9.05 -1.35 26.14
CA ALA A 667 8.92 -0.14 26.94
C ALA A 667 7.59 0.59 26.67
N SER A 668 7.03 0.45 25.46
CA SER A 668 5.66 0.84 25.12
C SER A 668 5.04 -0.18 24.18
N LEU A 669 3.72 -0.39 24.32
CA LEU A 669 2.96 -1.34 23.53
C LEU A 669 1.72 -0.66 22.98
N THR A 670 1.63 -0.53 21.66
CA THR A 670 0.46 0.04 20.98
C THR A 670 -0.10 -0.95 19.97
N ALA A 671 -1.42 -1.16 19.99
CA ALA A 671 -2.08 -1.96 18.97
C ALA A 671 -3.38 -1.33 18.47
N VAL A 672 -3.59 -1.42 17.15
CA VAL A 672 -4.76 -0.90 16.46
C VAL A 672 -5.37 -2.02 15.61
N VAL A 673 -6.66 -2.32 15.81
CA VAL A 673 -7.42 -3.23 14.95
C VAL A 673 -8.59 -2.49 14.32
N LEU A 674 -8.71 -2.54 13.00
CA LEU A 674 -9.78 -1.90 12.24
C LEU A 674 -10.52 -2.93 11.39
N ALA A 675 -11.85 -2.83 11.34
CA ALA A 675 -12.70 -3.62 10.47
C ALA A 675 -13.74 -2.74 9.78
N GLU A 676 -13.81 -2.79 8.46
CA GLU A 676 -14.81 -2.07 7.67
C GLU A 676 -15.55 -3.03 6.73
N GLY A 677 -16.85 -3.21 6.93
CA GLY A 677 -17.69 -4.05 6.08
C GLY A 677 -17.90 -3.43 4.70
N GLY A 678 -17.94 -4.24 3.65
CA GLY A 678 -18.09 -3.76 2.27
C GLY A 678 -19.48 -3.17 1.99
N ASN A 679 -19.57 -2.32 0.96
CA ASN A 679 -20.86 -1.76 0.54
C ASN A 679 -21.76 -2.84 -0.05
N GLY A 680 -23.08 -2.71 0.12
CA GLY A 680 -24.04 -3.47 -0.68
C GLY A 680 -23.98 -3.05 -2.15
N GLY A 681 -24.17 -4.00 -3.06
CA GLY A 681 -24.25 -3.73 -4.50
C GLY A 681 -25.57 -3.06 -4.89
N GLU A 682 -25.58 -2.37 -6.03
CA GLU A 682 -26.79 -1.81 -6.62
C GLU A 682 -27.55 -2.88 -7.42
N GLY A 683 -28.84 -3.08 -7.15
CA GLY A 683 -29.72 -3.96 -7.93
C GLY A 683 -30.71 -3.18 -8.79
N GLY A 684 -31.25 -3.81 -9.84
CA GLY A 684 -32.20 -3.15 -10.74
C GLY A 684 -33.53 -2.85 -10.03
N GLY A 685 -34.10 -1.67 -10.29
CA GLY A 685 -35.29 -1.18 -9.57
C GLY A 685 -35.00 -0.54 -8.21
N TYR A 686 -33.74 -0.15 -7.94
CA TYR A 686 -33.28 0.46 -6.67
C TYR A 686 -33.38 -0.48 -5.46
N VAL A 687 -33.21 -1.79 -5.67
CA VAL A 687 -33.17 -2.78 -4.59
C VAL A 687 -31.71 -3.12 -4.28
N PHE A 688 -31.21 -2.56 -3.18
CA PHE A 688 -29.80 -2.62 -2.83
C PHE A 688 -29.45 -3.86 -2.00
N GLY A 689 -28.23 -4.37 -2.19
CA GLY A 689 -27.71 -5.48 -1.40
C GLY A 689 -27.42 -5.09 0.04
N ARG A 690 -27.35 -6.08 0.93
CA ARG A 690 -27.00 -5.86 2.33
C ARG A 690 -25.54 -5.46 2.50
N ALA A 691 -25.24 -4.48 3.35
CA ALA A 691 -23.87 -4.13 3.71
C ALA A 691 -23.18 -5.28 4.48
N GLY A 692 -21.85 -5.36 4.39
CA GLY A 692 -21.05 -6.32 5.14
C GLY A 692 -21.02 -6.03 6.64
N ASP A 693 -20.91 -7.08 7.46
CA ASP A 693 -20.73 -6.97 8.91
C ASP A 693 -19.28 -6.57 9.25
N ALA A 694 -19.08 -5.81 10.34
CA ALA A 694 -17.76 -5.31 10.75
C ALA A 694 -17.49 -5.65 12.22
N THR A 695 -16.44 -6.44 12.50
CA THR A 695 -16.05 -6.85 13.86
C THR A 695 -14.57 -6.58 14.11
N ALA A 696 -14.26 -5.71 15.07
CA ALA A 696 -12.90 -5.41 15.53
C ALA A 696 -12.74 -5.77 17.01
N GLU A 697 -11.87 -6.73 17.34
CA GLU A 697 -11.64 -7.18 18.72
C GLU A 697 -10.15 -7.18 19.08
N LEU A 698 -9.79 -6.48 20.16
CA LEU A 698 -8.43 -6.37 20.66
C LEU A 698 -8.36 -6.83 22.11
N VAL A 699 -7.42 -7.73 22.41
CA VAL A 699 -7.01 -8.10 23.76
C VAL A 699 -5.50 -7.90 23.87
N LEU A 700 -5.10 -6.86 24.61
CA LEU A 700 -3.71 -6.43 24.72
C LEU A 700 -3.27 -6.44 26.17
N ALA A 701 -2.14 -7.06 26.47
CA ALA A 701 -1.60 -7.10 27.83
C ALA A 701 -0.09 -6.84 27.84
N SER A 702 0.40 -6.14 28.86
CA SER A 702 1.82 -6.12 29.20
C SER A 702 2.06 -6.45 30.68
N THR A 703 2.99 -7.36 30.95
CA THR A 703 3.43 -7.68 32.31
C THR A 703 4.68 -6.89 32.73
N ARG A 704 5.16 -5.96 31.89
CA ARG A 704 6.32 -5.13 32.18
C ARG A 704 5.93 -3.89 33.00
N SER A 705 6.63 -3.67 34.09
CA SER A 705 6.45 -2.46 34.92
C SER A 705 6.97 -1.21 34.19
N GLY A 706 6.27 -0.08 34.37
CA GLY A 706 6.59 1.19 33.72
C GLY A 706 6.20 1.27 32.24
N THR A 707 5.57 0.24 31.67
CA THR A 707 5.08 0.25 30.29
C THR A 707 3.72 0.92 30.19
N VAL A 708 3.57 1.79 29.19
CA VAL A 708 2.27 2.30 28.75
C VAL A 708 1.72 1.37 27.67
N VAL A 709 0.51 0.87 27.87
CA VAL A 709 -0.18 0.01 26.92
C VAL A 709 -1.39 0.74 26.36
N THR A 710 -1.46 0.89 25.04
CA THR A 710 -2.53 1.58 24.34
C THR A 710 -3.16 0.67 23.29
N GLY A 711 -4.46 0.42 23.41
CA GLY A 711 -5.23 -0.42 22.49
C GLY A 711 -6.40 0.32 21.88
N HIS A 712 -6.56 0.21 20.56
CA HIS A 712 -7.70 0.75 19.83
C HIS A 712 -8.36 -0.33 18.97
N SER A 713 -9.68 -0.44 19.06
CA SER A 713 -10.51 -1.23 18.13
C SER A 713 -11.52 -0.33 17.43
N GLY A 714 -11.52 -0.29 16.10
CA GLY A 714 -12.45 0.48 15.29
C GLY A 714 -13.24 -0.42 14.34
N ALA A 715 -14.56 -0.34 14.35
CA ALA A 715 -15.43 -1.07 13.44
C ALA A 715 -16.39 -0.13 12.73
N ARG A 716 -16.54 -0.28 11.41
CA ARG A 716 -17.42 0.57 10.60
C ARG A 716 -18.18 -0.26 9.58
N THR A 717 -19.47 -0.02 9.41
CA THR A 717 -20.22 -0.54 8.25
C THR A 717 -20.32 0.56 7.21
N ALA A 718 -20.09 0.24 5.94
CA ALA A 718 -20.09 1.25 4.88
C ALA A 718 -21.48 1.91 4.65
N ILE A 719 -21.48 3.13 4.11
CA ILE A 719 -22.65 4.04 4.01
C ILE A 719 -23.49 3.70 2.78
N TYR A 720 -24.79 3.38 2.92
CA TYR A 720 -25.61 3.17 1.71
C TYR A 720 -27.13 3.36 1.82
N TYR A 721 -27.74 3.73 0.69
CA TYR A 721 -29.15 4.10 0.50
C TYR A 721 -30.05 2.84 0.38
N GLY A 722 -30.86 2.49 1.39
CA GLY A 722 -32.10 1.71 1.20
C GLY A 722 -32.07 0.15 1.18
N GLY A 723 -31.01 -0.55 1.61
CA GLY A 723 -30.95 -2.03 1.76
C GLY A 723 -30.99 -2.56 3.21
N GLU A 724 -31.06 -3.89 3.44
CA GLU A 724 -30.93 -4.52 4.79
C GLU A 724 -29.48 -4.46 5.32
N LEU A 725 -29.27 -4.47 6.65
CA LEU A 725 -28.11 -3.77 7.23
C LEU A 725 -27.17 -4.63 8.09
N GLY A 726 -25.90 -4.22 8.19
CA GLY A 726 -24.84 -4.96 8.87
C GLY A 726 -24.80 -4.75 10.39
N THR A 727 -24.08 -5.62 11.10
CA THR A 727 -23.74 -5.47 12.53
C THR A 727 -22.32 -4.89 12.69
N THR A 728 -22.17 -3.93 13.59
CA THR A 728 -20.88 -3.28 13.89
C THR A 728 -20.48 -3.54 15.33
N ILE A 729 -19.34 -4.18 15.55
CA ILE A 729 -18.84 -4.54 16.88
C ILE A 729 -17.38 -4.11 17.03
N ALA A 730 -17.10 -3.25 18.01
CA ALA A 730 -15.74 -2.88 18.39
C ALA A 730 -15.51 -3.22 19.88
N ARG A 731 -14.49 -4.03 20.17
CA ARG A 731 -14.12 -4.39 21.55
C ARG A 731 -12.63 -4.23 21.78
N SER A 732 -12.25 -3.51 22.83
CA SER A 732 -10.86 -3.34 23.23
C SER A 732 -10.70 -3.65 24.72
N LYS A 733 -9.85 -4.62 25.04
CA LYS A 733 -9.46 -4.96 26.41
C LYS A 733 -7.95 -4.76 26.55
N VAL A 734 -7.55 -3.89 27.46
CA VAL A 734 -6.14 -3.53 27.69
C VAL A 734 -5.79 -3.75 29.16
N SER A 735 -4.73 -4.50 29.42
CA SER A 735 -4.19 -4.74 30.77
C SER A 735 -2.73 -4.31 30.83
N ALA A 736 -2.35 -3.54 31.85
CA ALA A 736 -0.97 -3.12 32.06
C ALA A 736 -0.62 -3.15 33.54
N VAL A 737 0.68 -3.23 33.84
CA VAL A 737 1.14 -3.02 35.21
C VAL A 737 0.93 -1.56 35.62
N SER A 738 1.35 -0.60 34.80
CA SER A 738 1.36 0.83 35.16
C SER A 738 0.22 1.63 34.55
N ALA A 739 0.18 1.78 33.21
CA ALA A 739 -0.83 2.59 32.53
C ALA A 739 -1.51 1.82 31.39
N ALA A 740 -2.84 1.68 31.47
CA ALA A 740 -3.66 0.99 30.48
C ALA A 740 -4.65 1.95 29.82
N ASN A 741 -4.58 2.08 28.49
CA ASN A 741 -5.48 2.90 27.69
C ASN A 741 -6.24 2.04 26.69
N ALA A 742 -7.54 1.84 26.89
CA ALA A 742 -8.41 1.10 25.98
C ALA A 742 -9.38 2.05 25.26
N SER A 743 -9.46 1.95 23.94
CA SER A 743 -10.47 2.66 23.16
C SER A 743 -11.19 1.74 22.17
N ALA A 744 -12.50 1.93 22.04
CA ALA A 744 -13.33 1.19 21.10
C ALA A 744 -14.31 2.13 20.39
N GLU A 745 -14.33 2.11 19.06
CA GLU A 745 -15.23 2.94 18.24
C GLU A 745 -16.01 2.04 17.26
N ALA A 746 -17.33 2.09 17.32
CA ALA A 746 -18.21 1.40 16.40
C ALA A 746 -19.12 2.42 15.71
N THR A 747 -19.07 2.49 14.37
CA THR A 747 -19.93 3.38 13.58
C THR A 747 -20.79 2.57 12.63
N GLY A 748 -22.10 2.65 12.82
CA GLY A 748 -23.10 2.11 11.91
C GLY A 748 -23.57 3.17 10.92
N SER A 749 -23.76 2.77 9.67
CA SER A 749 -24.48 3.56 8.67
C SER A 749 -26.00 3.49 8.89
N ASP A 750 -26.77 4.29 8.14
CA ASP A 750 -28.24 4.39 8.23
C ASP A 750 -28.92 3.01 8.22
N GLY A 751 -29.36 2.54 9.39
CA GLY A 751 -30.06 1.27 9.57
C GLY A 751 -29.24 0.06 10.09
N ALA A 752 -27.98 0.22 10.53
CA ALA A 752 -27.18 -0.86 11.14
C ALA A 752 -27.91 -1.67 12.25
N ARG A 753 -28.02 -3.01 12.10
CA ARG A 753 -28.87 -3.87 12.95
C ARG A 753 -28.50 -3.82 14.43
N GLN A 754 -27.22 -3.63 14.73
CA GLN A 754 -26.67 -3.46 16.07
C GLN A 754 -25.31 -2.74 15.96
N VAL A 755 -25.10 -1.72 16.79
CA VAL A 755 -23.81 -1.02 16.92
C VAL A 755 -23.36 -1.12 18.37
N THR A 756 -22.29 -1.88 18.62
CA THR A 756 -21.76 -2.12 19.96
C THR A 756 -20.29 -1.74 20.05
N ALA A 757 -19.96 -0.85 20.98
CA ALA A 757 -18.58 -0.53 21.35
C ALA A 757 -18.33 -0.88 22.82
N SER A 758 -17.24 -1.58 23.13
CA SER A 758 -16.84 -1.86 24.50
C SER A 758 -15.34 -1.67 24.73
N ALA A 759 -14.95 -0.85 25.70
CA ALA A 759 -13.56 -0.65 26.09
C ALA A 759 -13.35 -1.04 27.56
N TRP A 760 -12.32 -1.83 27.85
CA TRP A 760 -11.96 -2.24 29.21
C TRP A 760 -10.46 -2.03 29.46
N ALA A 761 -10.10 -1.08 30.33
CA ALA A 761 -8.74 -0.84 30.77
C ALA A 761 -8.51 -1.37 32.19
N ILE A 762 -7.36 -2.02 32.43
CA ILE A 762 -6.99 -2.60 33.72
C ILE A 762 -5.54 -2.21 34.05
N SER A 763 -5.33 -1.52 35.18
CA SER A 763 -4.00 -1.29 35.77
C SER A 763 -3.84 -2.09 37.06
N THR A 764 -2.71 -2.77 37.26
CA THR A 764 -2.52 -3.66 38.42
C THR A 764 -1.57 -3.10 39.49
N GLN A 765 -0.88 -1.99 39.22
CA GLN A 765 0.04 -1.34 40.17
C GLN A 765 -0.68 -0.29 41.01
N ALA A 766 -0.36 -0.21 42.30
CA ALA A 766 -0.81 0.88 43.16
C ALA A 766 -0.37 2.24 42.60
N GLY A 767 -1.33 3.15 42.38
CA GLY A 767 -1.08 4.46 41.76
C GLY A 767 -1.01 4.43 40.23
N GLY A 768 -1.18 3.26 39.59
CA GLY A 768 -1.30 3.13 38.15
C GLY A 768 -2.61 3.71 37.61
N SER A 769 -2.63 4.08 36.34
CA SER A 769 -3.80 4.72 35.70
C SER A 769 -4.47 3.78 34.70
N SER A 770 -5.80 3.79 34.66
CA SER A 770 -6.57 3.10 33.63
C SER A 770 -7.56 4.05 32.97
N THR A 771 -7.57 4.09 31.63
CA THR A 771 -8.49 4.94 30.86
C THR A 771 -9.20 4.10 29.82
N ALA A 772 -10.52 4.05 29.87
CA ALA A 772 -11.36 3.36 28.90
C ALA A 772 -12.31 4.34 28.20
N ARG A 773 -12.30 4.35 26.87
CA ARG A 773 -13.23 5.15 26.05
C ARG A 773 -13.97 4.27 25.05
N SER A 774 -15.29 4.27 25.09
CA SER A 774 -16.11 3.57 24.09
C SER A 774 -17.07 4.54 23.39
N SER A 775 -17.22 4.39 22.08
CA SER A 775 -18.08 5.23 21.26
C SER A 775 -18.88 4.38 20.27
N ALA A 776 -20.21 4.44 20.34
CA ALA A 776 -21.12 3.70 19.45
C ALA A 776 -22.04 4.69 18.72
N TYR A 777 -21.79 4.97 17.45
CA TYR A 777 -22.52 5.98 16.67
C TYR A 777 -23.39 5.38 15.58
N THR A 778 -24.57 5.97 15.39
CA THR A 778 -25.48 5.69 14.27
C THR A 778 -25.77 6.99 13.50
N ASP A 779 -25.80 6.93 12.16
CA ASP A 779 -25.85 8.13 11.30
C ASP A 779 -27.28 8.75 11.19
N ARG A 780 -28.34 8.07 11.62
CA ARG A 780 -29.73 8.60 11.71
C ARG A 780 -30.48 8.17 12.98
N THR A 781 -31.37 9.06 13.45
CA THR A 781 -32.00 9.08 14.78
C THR A 781 -33.12 8.06 15.03
N VAL A 782 -33.55 7.25 14.06
CA VAL A 782 -34.83 6.53 14.18
C VAL A 782 -34.64 5.02 13.98
N LEU A 783 -34.71 4.26 15.09
CA LEU A 783 -34.99 2.81 15.23
C LEU A 783 -33.91 1.82 15.74
N LEU A 784 -32.64 2.16 16.04
CA LEU A 784 -31.59 1.11 16.16
C LEU A 784 -30.67 1.14 17.39
N ALA A 785 -30.24 -0.05 17.83
CA ALA A 785 -29.49 -0.28 19.07
C ALA A 785 -28.03 0.16 19.04
N GLY A 786 -27.76 1.37 19.56
CA GLY A 786 -26.42 1.86 19.89
C GLY A 786 -26.08 1.59 21.35
N THR A 787 -25.15 0.67 21.61
CA THR A 787 -24.74 0.31 22.98
C THR A 787 -23.25 0.58 23.17
N SER A 788 -22.90 1.39 24.16
CA SER A 788 -21.51 1.72 24.49
C SER A 788 -21.21 1.36 25.94
N LEU A 789 -20.13 0.61 26.18
CA LEU A 789 -19.69 0.20 27.51
C LEU A 789 -18.20 0.51 27.73
N ALA A 790 -17.90 1.42 28.64
CA ALA A 790 -16.53 1.70 29.07
C ALA A 790 -16.30 1.21 30.50
N ARG A 791 -15.20 0.49 30.73
CA ARG A 791 -14.81 -0.01 32.05
C ARG A 791 -13.33 0.26 32.35
N ALA A 792 -13.02 0.86 33.50
CA ALA A 792 -11.65 1.15 33.93
C ALA A 792 -11.40 0.64 35.36
N ASP A 793 -10.48 -0.30 35.55
CA ASP A 793 -10.17 -0.89 36.86
C ASP A 793 -8.71 -0.61 37.25
N GLY A 794 -8.47 -0.24 38.51
CA GLY A 794 -7.11 0.04 39.02
C GLY A 794 -6.89 -0.25 40.51
N VAL A 795 -5.69 0.08 40.99
CA VAL A 795 -5.27 -0.12 42.38
C VAL A 795 -4.72 1.19 42.96
N GLY A 796 -5.14 1.53 44.18
CA GLY A 796 -4.67 2.68 44.95
C GLY A 796 -5.12 4.03 44.39
N ALA A 797 -4.28 5.05 44.61
CA ALA A 797 -4.61 6.45 44.36
C ALA A 797 -4.54 6.87 42.87
N GLY A 798 -4.41 5.91 41.96
CA GLY A 798 -4.44 6.17 40.53
C GLY A 798 -5.83 6.60 40.06
N SER A 799 -5.89 7.36 38.96
CA SER A 799 -7.16 7.75 38.34
C SER A 799 -7.62 6.65 37.39
N ASN A 800 -8.83 6.14 37.60
CA ASN A 800 -9.44 5.13 36.73
C ASN A 800 -10.65 5.75 36.05
N ILE A 801 -10.52 6.10 34.77
CA ILE A 801 -11.50 6.90 34.04
C ILE A 801 -12.19 6.03 32.99
N ALA A 802 -13.51 6.00 33.01
CA ALA A 802 -14.32 5.42 31.93
C ALA A 802 -15.23 6.46 31.30
N THR A 803 -15.29 6.48 29.97
CA THR A 803 -16.18 7.36 29.21
C THR A 803 -16.86 6.55 28.12
N ALA A 804 -18.18 6.46 28.20
CA ALA A 804 -19.01 5.81 27.20
C ALA A 804 -19.86 6.84 26.48
N GLU A 805 -19.87 6.76 25.16
CA GLU A 805 -20.64 7.62 24.28
C GLU A 805 -21.46 6.76 23.31
N ALA A 806 -22.75 7.07 23.17
CA ALA A 806 -23.66 6.34 22.30
C ALA A 806 -24.64 7.28 21.61
N LYS A 807 -25.03 6.93 20.38
CA LYS A 807 -26.08 7.60 19.61
C LYS A 807 -26.98 6.56 18.95
N GLY A 808 -28.30 6.69 19.10
CA GLY A 808 -29.30 5.71 18.65
C GLY A 808 -30.27 5.31 19.77
N LEU A 809 -31.01 4.20 19.64
CA LEU A 809 -31.90 3.63 20.68
C LEU A 809 -31.15 2.64 21.58
N GLY A 810 -30.60 3.06 22.72
CA GLY A 810 -29.78 2.17 23.54
C GLY A 810 -29.24 2.83 24.80
N SER A 811 -27.96 2.65 25.09
CA SER A 811 -27.36 3.20 26.31
C SER A 811 -25.85 3.39 26.20
N ALA A 812 -25.37 4.47 26.83
CA ALA A 812 -23.97 4.67 27.18
C ALA A 812 -23.78 4.34 28.67
N THR A 813 -22.92 3.37 28.98
CA THR A 813 -22.62 2.95 30.36
C THR A 813 -21.13 3.03 30.64
N ALA A 814 -20.75 3.80 31.65
CA ALA A 814 -19.38 3.91 32.15
C ALA A 814 -19.28 3.30 33.55
N ILE A 815 -18.21 2.54 33.80
CA ILE A 815 -17.90 1.90 35.08
C ILE A 815 -16.42 2.14 35.37
N SER A 816 -16.08 2.62 36.55
CA SER A 816 -14.69 2.68 37.00
C SER A 816 -14.55 2.14 38.40
N SER A 817 -13.47 1.41 38.68
CA SER A 817 -13.20 0.86 40.00
C SER A 817 -11.75 1.04 40.44
N ALA A 818 -11.54 1.17 41.75
CA ALA A 818 -10.23 1.25 42.37
C ALA A 818 -10.21 0.42 43.66
N SER A 819 -9.24 -0.50 43.81
CA SER A 819 -9.07 -1.28 45.03
C SER A 819 -7.85 -0.86 45.84
N ASP A 820 -7.81 -1.21 47.12
CA ASP A 820 -6.61 -1.10 47.96
C ASP A 820 -5.63 -2.28 47.78
N GLY A 821 -5.93 -3.23 46.89
CA GLY A 821 -5.19 -4.47 46.71
C GLY A 821 -5.49 -5.57 47.74
N LEU A 822 -6.42 -5.33 48.67
CA LEU A 822 -6.84 -6.25 49.72
C LEU A 822 -8.38 -6.44 49.71
N HIS A 823 -9.09 -5.65 50.52
CA HIS A 823 -10.52 -5.80 50.81
C HIS A 823 -11.32 -4.52 50.56
N GLY A 824 -10.65 -3.40 50.27
CA GLY A 824 -11.25 -2.12 49.93
C GLY A 824 -11.50 -2.01 48.43
N LEU A 825 -12.69 -1.57 48.04
CA LEU A 825 -13.07 -1.30 46.65
C LEU A 825 -13.96 -0.07 46.59
N ALA A 826 -13.70 0.83 45.65
CA ALA A 826 -14.61 1.90 45.28
C ALA A 826 -14.99 1.74 43.81
N THR A 827 -16.28 1.66 43.49
CA THR A 827 -16.79 1.54 42.12
C THR A 827 -17.79 2.65 41.81
N ALA A 828 -17.52 3.43 40.77
CA ALA A 828 -18.47 4.37 40.20
C ALA A 828 -19.16 3.75 38.98
N LYS A 829 -20.46 4.00 38.86
CA LYS A 829 -21.27 3.62 37.71
C LYS A 829 -22.10 4.81 37.24
N ALA A 830 -22.15 5.04 35.93
CA ALA A 830 -23.02 6.01 35.30
C ALA A 830 -23.62 5.40 34.03
N SER A 831 -24.91 5.61 33.79
CA SER A 831 -25.62 5.11 32.62
C SER A 831 -26.60 6.15 32.11
N ALA A 832 -26.46 6.49 30.82
CA ALA A 832 -27.34 7.40 30.11
C ALA A 832 -28.10 6.62 29.00
N PRO A 833 -29.44 6.65 28.98
CA PRO A 833 -30.22 6.06 27.90
C PRO A 833 -30.15 6.95 26.65
N THR A 834 -30.14 6.32 25.48
CA THR A 834 -30.10 7.02 24.19
C THR A 834 -31.40 6.75 23.43
N ASN A 835 -32.01 7.76 22.81
CA ASN A 835 -33.25 7.63 22.03
C ASN A 835 -33.14 8.18 20.59
N GLY A 836 -31.91 8.37 20.09
CA GLY A 836 -31.61 8.98 18.80
C GLY A 836 -30.49 10.01 18.90
N ASP A 837 -30.42 10.73 20.02
CA ASP A 837 -29.40 11.77 20.27
C ASP A 837 -28.14 11.21 20.95
N ASP A 838 -27.10 12.05 20.98
CA ASP A 838 -25.84 11.73 21.64
C ASP A 838 -26.01 11.66 23.16
N SER A 839 -25.56 10.57 23.77
CA SER A 839 -25.47 10.42 25.21
C SER A 839 -24.08 10.06 25.67
N VAL A 840 -23.67 10.69 26.76
CA VAL A 840 -22.34 10.53 27.35
C VAL A 840 -22.48 10.15 28.82
N ALA A 841 -21.85 9.04 29.21
CA ALA A 841 -21.68 8.63 30.59
C ALA A 841 -20.19 8.69 30.97
N TYR A 842 -19.90 9.27 32.13
CA TYR A 842 -18.54 9.43 32.63
C TYR A 842 -18.42 8.88 34.05
N THR A 843 -17.34 8.14 34.31
CA THR A 843 -16.97 7.76 35.68
C THR A 843 -15.49 7.93 35.97
N ASN A 844 -15.17 8.24 37.23
CA ASN A 844 -13.80 8.21 37.73
C ASN A 844 -13.75 7.58 39.13
N ALA A 845 -12.86 6.62 39.34
CA ALA A 845 -12.67 5.96 40.64
C ALA A 845 -11.20 5.99 41.09
N SER A 846 -11.00 6.24 42.37
CA SER A 846 -9.70 6.12 43.03
C SER A 846 -9.83 5.59 44.45
N TYR A 847 -8.73 5.17 45.05
CA TYR A 847 -8.67 4.73 46.44
C TYR A 847 -7.46 5.36 47.15
N GLY A 848 -7.69 6.23 48.13
CA GLY A 848 -6.62 6.92 48.87
C GLY A 848 -6.13 8.23 48.21
N SER A 849 -6.77 8.68 47.12
CA SER A 849 -6.38 9.91 46.43
C SER A 849 -6.80 11.17 47.21
N ALA A 850 -6.14 12.30 46.95
CA ALA A 850 -6.53 13.63 47.43
C ALA A 850 -7.00 14.48 46.26
N GLY A 851 -8.06 15.28 46.45
CA GLY A 851 -8.55 16.22 45.44
C GLY A 851 -9.22 15.58 44.22
N LEU A 852 -9.59 14.30 44.29
CA LEU A 852 -10.28 13.61 43.17
C LEU A 852 -11.66 14.19 42.90
N LEU A 853 -12.37 14.62 43.96
CA LEU A 853 -13.72 15.14 43.83
C LEU A 853 -13.66 16.51 43.14
N GLY A 854 -13.99 16.52 41.85
CA GLY A 854 -14.00 17.73 41.02
C GLY A 854 -15.15 18.69 41.36
N ASP A 855 -15.29 19.75 40.57
CA ASP A 855 -16.37 20.72 40.69
C ASP A 855 -17.73 20.07 40.31
N LEU A 856 -18.78 20.29 41.11
CA LEU A 856 -20.16 19.88 40.80
C LEU A 856 -20.67 20.47 39.48
N HIS A 857 -20.13 21.62 39.06
CA HIS A 857 -20.42 22.23 37.75
C HIS A 857 -19.81 21.45 36.57
N ALA A 858 -19.11 20.34 36.79
CA ALA A 858 -18.60 19.46 35.72
C ALA A 858 -19.72 18.88 34.84
N ILE A 859 -20.98 18.94 35.27
CA ILE A 859 -22.12 18.61 34.39
C ILE A 859 -22.43 19.72 33.36
N ASP A 860 -21.97 20.97 33.55
CA ASP A 860 -22.35 22.17 32.75
C ASP A 860 -21.15 22.89 32.09
N LYS A 861 -19.89 22.55 32.42
CA LYS A 861 -18.71 23.38 32.10
C LYS A 861 -17.94 23.09 30.81
N ASP A 862 -18.11 21.96 30.12
CA ASP A 862 -17.20 21.58 29.02
C ASP A 862 -17.89 21.11 27.73
N LYS A 863 -17.15 21.18 26.62
CA LYS A 863 -17.46 20.70 25.24
C LYS A 863 -17.87 19.20 25.15
N HIS A 864 -18.04 18.51 26.28
CA HIS A 864 -18.47 17.13 26.42
C HIS A 864 -19.68 17.09 27.37
N ASN A 865 -20.89 17.33 26.86
CA ASN A 865 -22.15 17.31 27.63
C ASN A 865 -22.35 15.96 28.36
N ASN A 866 -21.71 15.76 29.51
CA ASN A 866 -21.76 14.54 30.31
C ASN A 866 -23.16 14.42 30.92
N GLN A 867 -24.00 13.56 30.34
CA GLN A 867 -25.40 13.42 30.73
C GLN A 867 -25.58 12.57 31.99
N ALA A 868 -24.64 11.68 32.29
CA ALA A 868 -24.55 10.95 33.56
C ALA A 868 -23.11 10.94 34.06
N ILE A 869 -22.89 11.31 35.32
CA ILE A 869 -21.57 11.36 35.96
C ILE A 869 -21.58 10.64 37.30
N SER A 870 -20.55 9.84 37.57
CA SER A 870 -20.27 9.30 38.91
C SER A 870 -18.77 9.30 39.20
N VAL A 871 -18.36 9.99 40.26
CA VAL A 871 -16.96 10.03 40.71
C VAL A 871 -16.92 9.49 42.13
N VAL A 872 -16.02 8.55 42.42
CA VAL A 872 -15.87 7.97 43.77
C VAL A 872 -14.42 7.91 44.20
N ASN A 873 -14.18 8.16 45.49
CA ASN A 873 -12.90 7.98 46.14
C ASN A 873 -13.10 7.13 47.39
N GLY A 874 -12.51 5.94 47.43
CA GLY A 874 -12.46 5.10 48.62
C GLY A 874 -11.37 5.59 49.57
N MET A 875 -11.66 5.73 50.86
CA MET A 875 -10.72 6.25 51.87
C MET A 875 -9.91 7.48 51.42
N PRO A 876 -10.55 8.60 51.06
CA PRO A 876 -9.86 9.82 50.62
C PRO A 876 -8.82 10.28 51.65
N SER A 877 -7.60 10.61 51.20
CA SER A 877 -6.53 11.07 52.09
C SER A 877 -6.74 12.49 52.61
N ASP A 878 -7.64 13.24 51.95
CA ASP A 878 -8.08 14.60 52.27
C ASP A 878 -9.46 14.63 52.94
N GLY A 879 -9.93 13.53 53.53
CA GLY A 879 -11.28 13.41 54.09
C GLY A 879 -11.72 14.54 55.05
N ALA A 880 -10.80 15.08 55.86
CA ALA A 880 -11.09 16.22 56.74
C ALA A 880 -11.30 17.54 55.96
N ALA A 881 -10.55 17.74 54.87
CA ALA A 881 -10.69 18.91 54.02
C ALA A 881 -12.00 18.87 53.22
N LEU A 882 -12.46 17.69 52.82
CA LEU A 882 -13.74 17.49 52.14
C LEU A 882 -14.95 17.95 52.98
N LEU A 883 -14.87 17.80 54.31
CA LEU A 883 -15.93 18.15 55.26
C LEU A 883 -15.86 19.61 55.74
N ALA A 884 -14.80 20.36 55.39
CA ALA A 884 -14.51 21.67 55.99
C ALA A 884 -15.59 22.74 55.70
N ALA A 885 -16.31 22.60 54.58
CA ALA A 885 -17.37 23.52 54.17
C ALA A 885 -18.77 23.11 54.68
N THR A 886 -18.88 21.99 55.41
CA THR A 886 -20.15 21.34 55.79
C THR A 886 -20.18 21.00 57.28
N PRO A 887 -20.50 21.97 58.15
CA PRO A 887 -20.43 21.82 59.60
C PRO A 887 -21.26 20.66 60.18
N GLN A 888 -22.46 20.40 59.64
CA GLN A 888 -23.31 19.32 60.14
C GLN A 888 -22.75 17.95 59.74
N ALA A 889 -22.33 17.80 58.49
CA ALA A 889 -21.68 16.57 58.03
C ALA A 889 -20.36 16.32 58.78
N ALA A 890 -19.58 17.36 59.04
CA ALA A 890 -18.33 17.29 59.82
C ALA A 890 -18.55 16.87 61.28
N ALA A 891 -19.67 17.30 61.90
CA ALA A 891 -20.01 16.93 63.27
C ALA A 891 -20.47 15.46 63.38
N ALA A 892 -21.11 14.93 62.33
CA ALA A 892 -21.67 13.58 62.32
C ALA A 892 -20.68 12.51 61.81
N ILE A 893 -19.66 12.88 61.05
CA ILE A 893 -18.68 11.93 60.48
C ILE A 893 -17.34 12.07 61.20
N GLY A 894 -16.94 11.01 61.92
CA GLY A 894 -15.63 10.93 62.58
C GLY A 894 -14.50 10.55 61.61
N LYS A 895 -14.71 9.51 60.78
CA LYS A 895 -13.74 9.07 59.76
C LYS A 895 -14.45 8.86 58.42
N VAL A 896 -13.97 9.52 57.37
CA VAL A 896 -14.45 9.32 56.00
C VAL A 896 -13.92 7.98 55.47
N LEU A 897 -14.84 7.10 55.08
CA LEU A 897 -14.57 5.79 54.49
C LEU A 897 -14.72 5.80 52.97
N GLY A 898 -15.54 6.70 52.44
CA GLY A 898 -15.69 6.94 51.02
C GLY A 898 -16.33 8.29 50.76
N ALA A 899 -16.10 8.85 49.59
CA ALA A 899 -16.76 10.07 49.16
C ALA A 899 -17.03 10.01 47.66
N GLY A 900 -18.03 10.74 47.18
CA GLY A 900 -18.36 10.73 45.77
C GLY A 900 -19.21 11.90 45.30
N VAL A 901 -19.30 12.03 43.99
CA VAL A 901 -20.15 12.98 43.27
C VAL A 901 -21.00 12.17 42.30
N GLN A 902 -22.30 12.44 42.27
CA GLN A 902 -23.24 11.85 41.32
C GLN A 902 -24.05 12.96 40.67
N GLY A 903 -24.40 12.79 39.40
CA GLY A 903 -25.24 13.77 38.73
C GLY A 903 -25.71 13.33 37.36
N ALA A 904 -26.74 14.02 36.89
CA ALA A 904 -27.24 13.88 35.53
C ALA A 904 -27.65 15.24 34.96
N LEU A 905 -27.53 15.37 33.64
CA LEU A 905 -27.93 16.54 32.87
C LEU A 905 -28.68 16.07 31.61
N TYR A 906 -29.83 16.67 31.36
CA TYR A 906 -30.54 16.54 30.10
C TYR A 906 -30.44 17.84 29.29
N PRO A 907 -29.66 17.88 28.18
CA PRO A 907 -29.37 19.08 27.41
C PRO A 907 -30.45 19.53 26.40
N ASN A 908 -31.62 18.86 26.33
CA ASN A 908 -32.80 19.09 25.45
C ASN A 908 -32.74 18.53 24.00
N TYR A 909 -33.49 17.45 23.70
CA TYR A 909 -33.95 17.10 22.33
C TYR A 909 -35.34 16.42 22.38
N GLN A 910 -36.36 17.12 21.85
CA GLN A 910 -37.80 16.79 21.86
C GLN A 910 -38.53 16.84 23.22
N ALA A 911 -39.54 17.70 23.30
CA ALA A 911 -40.39 17.84 24.48
C ALA A 911 -41.34 16.63 24.65
N GLY A 912 -41.41 16.06 25.85
CA GLY A 912 -42.40 15.05 26.23
C GLY A 912 -41.97 13.58 26.22
N VAL A 913 -40.70 13.27 25.90
CA VAL A 913 -40.14 11.90 26.03
C VAL A 913 -39.41 11.76 27.36
N SER A 914 -39.69 10.68 28.11
CA SER A 914 -39.09 10.42 29.43
C SER A 914 -37.73 9.73 29.30
N HIS A 915 -36.70 10.30 29.93
CA HIS A 915 -35.35 9.75 30.01
C HIS A 915 -34.94 9.48 31.45
N THR A 916 -34.44 8.27 31.72
CA THR A 916 -34.03 7.84 33.07
C THR A 916 -32.53 7.56 33.13
N TYR A 917 -31.80 8.44 33.79
CA TYR A 917 -30.36 8.32 34.04
C TYR A 917 -30.11 7.58 35.35
N VAL A 918 -29.10 6.71 35.37
CA VAL A 918 -28.75 5.92 36.57
C VAL A 918 -27.29 6.19 36.92
N THR A 919 -27.03 6.56 38.16
CA THR A 919 -25.66 6.66 38.68
C THR A 919 -25.57 5.95 40.03
N SER A 920 -24.41 5.36 40.34
CA SER A 920 -24.16 4.81 41.66
C SER A 920 -22.70 4.89 42.06
N GLY A 921 -22.47 4.88 43.37
CA GLY A 921 -21.18 4.70 44.01
C GLY A 921 -21.25 3.52 44.98
N VAL A 922 -20.41 2.52 44.76
CA VAL A 922 -20.28 1.33 45.61
C VAL A 922 -18.97 1.42 46.38
N PHE A 923 -19.05 1.18 47.68
CA PHE A 923 -17.90 1.19 48.58
C PHE A 923 -17.87 -0.11 49.38
N ASP A 924 -16.82 -0.88 49.17
CA ASP A 924 -16.46 -2.01 50.02
C ASP A 924 -15.30 -1.58 50.93
N PHE A 925 -15.46 -1.82 52.22
CA PHE A 925 -14.47 -1.46 53.24
C PHE A 925 -14.63 -2.33 54.48
N GLN A 926 -13.62 -2.34 55.34
CA GLN A 926 -13.65 -3.06 56.61
C GLN A 926 -13.85 -2.13 57.80
N THR A 927 -14.82 -2.47 58.65
CA THR A 927 -15.02 -1.84 59.96
C THR A 927 -14.36 -2.67 61.05
N THR A 928 -13.56 -2.04 61.91
CA THR A 928 -12.84 -2.73 63.00
C THR A 928 -13.67 -2.88 64.28
N ALA A 929 -14.75 -2.11 64.40
CA ALA A 929 -15.68 -2.13 65.51
C ALA A 929 -17.11 -1.93 64.98
N ALA A 930 -18.09 -2.40 65.76
CA ALA A 930 -19.48 -2.10 65.48
C ALA A 930 -19.77 -0.62 65.74
N GLY A 931 -20.48 0.04 64.84
CA GLY A 931 -20.78 1.47 64.93
C GLY A 931 -21.74 1.94 63.86
N ASN A 932 -22.26 3.16 64.02
CA ASN A 932 -23.19 3.73 63.05
C ASN A 932 -22.44 4.22 61.81
N LEU A 933 -22.97 3.88 60.63
CA LEU A 933 -22.53 4.46 59.36
C LEU A 933 -23.43 5.64 59.02
N ILE A 934 -22.81 6.75 58.64
CA ILE A 934 -23.49 8.00 58.35
C ILE A 934 -23.12 8.43 56.93
N VAL A 935 -24.11 8.86 56.17
CA VAL A 935 -23.92 9.59 54.91
C VAL A 935 -24.12 11.08 55.19
N GLY A 936 -23.10 11.89 54.89
CA GLY A 936 -23.17 13.34 54.91
C GLY A 936 -23.31 13.87 53.49
N TRP A 937 -24.25 14.79 53.29
CA TRP A 937 -24.44 15.51 52.03
C TRP A 937 -23.63 16.79 52.06
N LEU A 938 -22.69 16.93 51.13
CA LEU A 938 -21.70 18.01 51.20
C LEU A 938 -22.18 19.24 50.42
N SER A 939 -22.56 19.05 49.18
CA SER A 939 -23.06 20.14 48.33
C SER A 939 -23.91 19.60 47.18
N ASN A 940 -24.63 20.50 46.55
CA ASN A 940 -25.49 20.21 45.41
C ASN A 940 -25.39 21.32 44.36
N TYR A 941 -25.81 20.99 43.15
CA TYR A 941 -25.88 21.91 42.03
C TYR A 941 -27.11 21.57 41.19
N GLY A 942 -27.95 22.57 40.91
CA GLY A 942 -29.12 22.45 40.06
C GLY A 942 -28.97 23.30 38.81
N ASN A 943 -29.44 22.78 37.67
CA ASN A 943 -29.47 23.48 36.38
C ASN A 943 -30.89 23.49 35.80
N GLY A 944 -31.32 24.63 35.25
CA GLY A 944 -32.68 24.81 34.72
C GLY A 944 -33.78 24.53 35.76
N SER A 945 -34.85 23.86 35.33
CA SER A 945 -35.94 23.39 36.21
C SER A 945 -35.59 22.11 36.98
N GLY A 946 -34.37 21.59 36.88
CA GLY A 946 -33.95 20.35 37.53
C GLY A 946 -34.46 19.11 36.80
N PHE A 947 -35.24 18.27 37.49
CA PHE A 947 -35.72 16.96 37.05
C PHE A 947 -37.22 16.80 37.32
N ASP A 948 -37.88 15.81 36.71
CA ASP A 948 -39.27 15.46 37.02
C ASP A 948 -39.36 14.63 38.31
N GLN A 949 -38.45 13.66 38.45
CA GLN A 949 -38.37 12.79 39.61
C GLN A 949 -36.93 12.35 39.84
N MET A 950 -36.48 12.38 41.09
CA MET A 950 -35.21 11.79 41.52
C MET A 950 -35.49 10.74 42.59
N SER A 951 -34.98 9.53 42.41
CA SER A 951 -34.98 8.49 43.45
C SER A 951 -33.57 8.24 43.96
N LEU A 952 -33.40 8.28 45.28
CA LEU A 952 -32.19 7.92 45.99
C LEU A 952 -32.43 6.58 46.71
N THR A 953 -31.57 5.61 46.48
CA THR A 953 -31.58 4.32 47.19
C THR A 953 -30.22 4.03 47.77
N ILE A 954 -30.22 3.49 48.99
CA ILE A 954 -29.01 3.02 49.65
C ILE A 954 -29.19 1.53 49.95
N ASN A 955 -28.30 0.72 49.41
CA ASN A 955 -28.28 -0.73 49.64
C ASN A 955 -27.07 -1.09 50.50
N SER A 956 -27.28 -1.96 51.49
CA SER A 956 -26.21 -2.62 52.21
C SER A 956 -26.21 -4.11 51.90
N LYS A 957 -25.08 -4.64 51.40
CA LYS A 957 -24.92 -6.08 51.05
C LYS A 957 -26.07 -6.59 50.15
N GLY A 958 -26.54 -5.74 49.23
CA GLY A 958 -27.67 -6.02 48.34
C GLY A 958 -29.07 -5.89 48.96
N THR A 959 -29.19 -5.50 50.23
CA THR A 959 -30.47 -5.21 50.90
C THR A 959 -30.74 -3.71 50.92
N LEU A 960 -31.91 -3.29 50.44
CA LEU A 960 -32.36 -1.90 50.50
C LEU A 960 -32.58 -1.46 51.95
N ILE A 961 -31.84 -0.45 52.40
CA ILE A 961 -31.95 0.09 53.77
C ILE A 961 -32.53 1.51 53.81
N TYR A 962 -32.51 2.20 52.67
CA TYR A 962 -33.11 3.52 52.52
C TYR A 962 -33.57 3.73 51.08
N ALA A 963 -34.77 4.30 50.91
CA ALA A 963 -35.27 4.76 49.64
C ALA A 963 -36.03 6.07 49.86
N HIS A 964 -35.77 7.05 49.01
CA HIS A 964 -36.50 8.30 49.03
C HIS A 964 -36.65 8.85 47.62
N THR A 965 -37.78 9.50 47.36
CA THR A 965 -38.13 10.01 46.04
C THR A 965 -38.51 11.47 46.17
N PHE A 966 -37.77 12.32 45.45
CA PHE A 966 -37.96 13.76 45.39
C PHE A 966 -38.82 14.11 44.19
N GLY A 967 -39.82 14.97 44.40
CA GLY A 967 -40.72 15.46 43.34
C GLY A 967 -40.37 16.85 42.81
N SER A 968 -39.35 17.51 43.36
CA SER A 968 -38.94 18.86 42.95
C SER A 968 -37.47 19.15 43.20
N LEU A 969 -36.90 20.08 42.43
CA LEU A 969 -35.53 20.54 42.61
C LEU A 969 -35.30 21.15 44.00
N SER A 970 -36.23 21.99 44.49
CA SER A 970 -36.10 22.66 45.79
C SER A 970 -36.03 21.67 46.96
N GLU A 971 -36.81 20.59 46.89
CA GLU A 971 -36.82 19.54 47.91
C GLU A 971 -35.47 18.81 47.96
N ALA A 972 -34.94 18.43 46.80
CA ALA A 972 -33.62 17.81 46.71
C ALA A 972 -32.51 18.77 47.17
N GLN A 973 -32.51 20.03 46.72
CA GLN A 973 -31.51 21.02 47.13
C GLN A 973 -31.50 21.20 48.65
N SER A 974 -32.66 21.24 49.30
CA SER A 974 -32.75 21.31 50.76
C SER A 974 -32.18 20.07 51.44
N PHE A 975 -32.43 18.88 50.89
CA PHE A 975 -31.97 17.62 51.45
C PHE A 975 -30.44 17.45 51.33
N PHE A 976 -29.87 17.84 50.18
CA PHE A 976 -28.45 17.70 49.86
C PHE A 976 -27.59 18.93 50.27
N SER A 977 -28.10 19.81 51.14
CA SER A 977 -27.37 20.98 51.66
C SER A 977 -26.94 20.77 53.11
N ASP A 978 -25.71 20.29 53.33
CA ASP A 978 -25.13 20.05 54.67
C ASP A 978 -26.04 19.22 55.60
N GLY A 979 -26.67 18.17 55.03
CA GLY A 979 -27.53 17.23 55.77
C GLY A 979 -26.81 15.93 56.11
N THR A 980 -27.36 15.14 57.04
CA THR A 980 -26.83 13.81 57.40
C THR A 980 -27.93 12.76 57.47
N LEU A 981 -27.56 11.52 57.15
CA LEU A 981 -28.42 10.35 57.21
C LEU A 981 -27.70 9.23 57.96
N ASP A 982 -28.19 8.88 59.15
CA ASP A 982 -27.72 7.71 59.90
C ASP A 982 -28.34 6.44 59.30
N LEU A 983 -27.49 5.54 58.83
CA LEU A 983 -27.87 4.25 58.25
C LEU A 983 -28.07 3.16 59.30
N GLY A 984 -27.89 3.49 60.58
CA GLY A 984 -27.96 2.57 61.69
C GLY A 984 -26.62 1.89 61.99
N ARG A 985 -26.65 0.97 62.95
CA ARG A 985 -25.47 0.27 63.46
C ARG A 985 -25.06 -0.87 62.53
N PHE A 986 -23.79 -0.88 62.15
CA PHE A 986 -23.13 -1.94 61.40
C PHE A 986 -22.17 -2.70 62.32
N GLU A 987 -22.09 -4.01 62.16
CA GLU A 987 -21.14 -4.84 62.91
C GLU A 987 -19.70 -4.66 62.42
N ALA A 988 -18.72 -5.19 63.14
CA ALA A 988 -17.35 -5.28 62.65
C ALA A 988 -17.24 -6.28 61.47
N GLY A 989 -16.32 -6.03 60.55
CA GLY A 989 -16.05 -6.89 59.39
C GLY A 989 -16.26 -6.19 58.05
N GLN A 990 -16.40 -6.98 56.99
CA GLN A 990 -16.59 -6.46 55.64
C GLN A 990 -17.98 -5.82 55.49
N GLN A 991 -17.98 -4.57 55.04
CA GLN A 991 -19.18 -3.83 54.65
C GLN A 991 -19.16 -3.58 53.15
N SER A 992 -20.36 -3.50 52.57
CA SER A 992 -20.60 -3.14 51.18
C SER A 992 -21.81 -2.21 51.16
N LEU A 993 -21.60 -0.99 50.67
CA LEU A 993 -22.60 0.06 50.61
C LEU A 993 -22.71 0.58 49.18
N GLU A 994 -23.91 0.57 48.62
CA GLU A 994 -24.21 1.21 47.33
C GLU A 994 -25.12 2.41 47.58
N ILE A 995 -24.69 3.58 47.13
CA ILE A 995 -25.50 4.79 47.05
C ILE A 995 -25.85 4.96 45.58
N ALA A 996 -27.10 4.74 45.22
CA ALA A 996 -27.58 4.84 43.84
C ALA A 996 -28.63 5.93 43.69
N SER A 997 -28.56 6.66 42.60
CA SER A 997 -29.54 7.67 42.20
C SER A 997 -30.07 7.40 40.81
N THR A 998 -31.36 7.66 40.64
CA THR A 998 -32.07 7.57 39.37
C THR A 998 -32.78 8.89 39.12
N LEU A 999 -32.46 9.56 38.02
CA LEU A 999 -33.03 10.87 37.67
C LEU A 999 -33.82 10.76 36.38
N THR A 1000 -35.07 11.20 36.41
CA THR A 1000 -35.99 11.16 35.26
C THR A 1000 -36.30 12.57 34.75
N TYR A 1001 -36.22 12.76 33.44
CA TYR A 1001 -36.41 14.04 32.76
C TYR A 1001 -37.32 13.91 31.54
N THR A 1002 -38.17 14.91 31.32
CA THR A 1002 -38.99 15.16 30.13
C THR A 1002 -38.76 16.56 29.55
N HIS A 1003 -37.93 17.37 30.23
CA HIS A 1003 -37.53 18.73 29.91
C HIS A 1003 -36.05 18.96 30.22
N SER A 1004 -35.40 19.94 29.57
CA SER A 1004 -34.01 20.34 29.91
C SER A 1004 -33.85 20.68 31.38
N GLY A 1005 -32.75 20.20 31.96
CA GLY A 1005 -32.38 20.49 33.34
C GLY A 1005 -31.32 19.51 33.83
N GLY A 1006 -30.79 19.75 35.01
CA GLY A 1006 -29.74 18.93 35.59
C GLY A 1006 -29.69 19.01 37.10
N PHE A 1007 -29.15 17.97 37.72
CA PHE A 1007 -28.89 17.94 39.15
C PHE A 1007 -27.68 17.09 39.45
N ALA A 1008 -26.79 17.61 40.31
CA ALA A 1008 -25.66 16.88 40.85
C ALA A 1008 -25.53 17.12 42.35
N PHE A 1009 -25.00 16.14 43.06
CA PHE A 1009 -24.77 16.20 44.49
C PHE A 1009 -23.47 15.48 44.87
N SER A 1010 -22.86 15.92 45.96
CA SER A 1010 -21.66 15.33 46.52
C SER A 1010 -21.94 14.82 47.94
N TYR A 1011 -21.29 13.72 48.31
CA TYR A 1011 -21.55 13.03 49.57
C TYR A 1011 -20.27 12.41 50.14
N ALA A 1012 -20.26 12.23 51.44
CA ALA A 1012 -19.25 11.48 52.18
C ALA A 1012 -19.92 10.40 53.03
N VAL A 1013 -19.31 9.22 53.10
CA VAL A 1013 -19.71 8.11 53.94
C VAL A 1013 -18.66 7.96 55.03
N GLY A 1014 -19.07 7.83 56.27
CA GLY A 1014 -18.14 7.62 57.36
C GLY A 1014 -18.76 7.02 58.62
N THR A 1015 -17.91 6.76 59.61
CA THR A 1015 -18.37 6.30 60.93
C THR A 1015 -18.71 7.47 61.83
N SER A 1016 -19.72 7.33 62.69
CA SER A 1016 -19.95 8.26 63.79
C SER A 1016 -18.67 8.50 64.60
N PRO A 1017 -18.39 9.72 65.10
CA PRO A 1017 -17.34 9.97 66.06
C PRO A 1017 -17.50 9.02 67.26
N VAL A 1018 -16.42 8.32 67.63
CA VAL A 1018 -16.40 7.58 68.89
C VAL A 1018 -16.29 8.62 70.00
N PRO A 1019 -17.22 8.67 70.98
CA PRO A 1019 -17.12 9.62 72.08
C PRO A 1019 -15.78 9.39 72.79
N GLU A 1020 -14.93 10.42 72.83
CA GLU A 1020 -13.75 10.38 73.70
C GLU A 1020 -14.23 10.03 75.12
N PRO A 1021 -13.56 9.13 75.87
CA PRO A 1021 -13.86 8.95 77.27
C PRO A 1021 -13.71 10.32 77.92
N ALA A 1022 -14.82 10.89 78.42
CA ALA A 1022 -14.84 12.22 78.98
C ALA A 1022 -13.62 12.39 79.90
N THR A 1023 -12.81 13.41 79.64
CA THR A 1023 -11.56 13.73 80.37
C THR A 1023 -11.76 13.78 81.90
N TRP A 1024 -13.01 13.91 82.33
CA TRP A 1024 -13.51 13.81 83.70
C TRP A 1024 -13.36 12.41 84.34
N ALA A 1025 -13.44 11.31 83.58
CA ALA A 1025 -13.25 9.96 84.11
C ALA A 1025 -11.76 9.66 84.40
N MET A 1026 -10.86 10.20 83.59
CA MET A 1026 -9.40 10.09 83.81
C MET A 1026 -8.90 11.05 84.90
N SER A 1027 -9.53 12.22 85.10
CA SER A 1027 -9.21 13.10 86.23
C SER A 1027 -9.71 12.55 87.58
N LEU A 1028 -10.87 11.88 87.63
CA LEU A 1028 -11.33 11.18 88.83
C LEU A 1028 -10.46 9.95 89.17
N ALA A 1029 -10.03 9.19 88.17
CA ALA A 1029 -9.12 8.05 88.35
C ALA A 1029 -7.71 8.52 88.78
N GLY A 1030 -7.22 9.63 88.22
CA GLY A 1030 -5.97 10.28 88.65
C GLY A 1030 -6.02 10.80 90.09
N LEU A 1031 -7.15 11.37 90.53
CA LEU A 1031 -7.33 11.85 91.91
C LEU A 1031 -7.42 10.69 92.92
N MET A 1032 -8.03 9.55 92.55
CA MET A 1032 -8.06 8.34 93.39
C MET A 1032 -6.67 7.70 93.55
N LEU A 1033 -5.82 7.71 92.51
CA LEU A 1033 -4.45 7.18 92.58
C LEU A 1033 -3.52 8.04 93.46
N VAL A 1034 -3.69 9.37 93.45
CA VAL A 1034 -2.94 10.28 94.35
C VAL A 1034 -3.41 10.15 95.82
N LEU A 1035 -4.69 9.86 96.06
CA LEU A 1035 -5.22 9.58 97.40
C LEU A 1035 -4.80 8.19 97.92
N LEU A 1036 -4.58 7.21 97.04
CA LEU A 1036 -4.04 5.89 97.40
C LEU A 1036 -2.52 5.89 97.65
N GLN A 1037 -1.75 6.78 97.00
CA GLN A 1037 -0.33 6.96 97.31
C GLN A 1037 -0.06 7.65 98.66
N ARG A 1038 -1.00 8.47 99.17
CA ARG A 1038 -0.89 9.04 100.53
C ARG A 1038 -1.19 8.04 101.66
N ARG A 1039 -1.74 6.86 101.37
CA ARG A 1039 -1.99 5.80 102.35
C ARG A 1039 -0.89 4.75 102.48
N ARG A 1040 0.17 4.82 101.66
CA ARG A 1040 1.32 3.88 101.68
C ARG A 1040 2.62 4.42 102.29
N VAL A 1041 2.62 5.63 102.87
CA VAL A 1041 3.80 6.19 103.59
C VAL A 1041 3.66 6.12 105.13
N ALA A 1042 2.54 5.60 105.65
CA ALA A 1042 2.35 5.40 107.09
C ALA A 1042 2.07 3.93 107.40
N GLY A 1043 3.10 3.09 107.35
CA GLY A 1043 3.00 1.70 107.81
C GLY A 1043 4.22 0.86 107.45
N HIS A 1044 5.05 0.59 108.46
CA HIS A 1044 6.10 -0.44 108.52
C HIS A 1044 7.48 -0.08 107.97
N ALA A 1045 8.19 0.75 108.74
CA ALA A 1045 9.57 0.45 109.12
C ALA A 1045 9.53 -0.45 110.37
N ALA A 1046 9.77 -1.75 110.21
CA ALA A 1046 10.22 -2.65 111.28
C ALA A 1046 10.77 -3.97 110.71
N GLN A 1047 12.03 -4.24 111.07
CA GLN A 1047 12.72 -5.54 111.17
C GLN A 1047 13.55 -6.09 109.98
N ASN A 1048 14.85 -5.79 110.10
CA ASN A 1048 16.08 -6.49 109.72
C ASN A 1048 16.01 -8.01 109.46
N SER A 1049 16.63 -8.45 108.36
CA SER A 1049 17.88 -9.24 108.32
C SER A 1049 18.34 -9.44 106.88
#